data_AF-A0AAN1XYY7-F1
#
_entry.id   AF-A0AAN1XYY7-F1
#
_cell.length_a   1.000
_cell.length_b   1.000
_cell.length_c   1.000
_cell.angle_alpha   90.00
_cell.angle_beta   90.00
_cell.angle_gamma   90.00
#
_symmetry.space_group_name_H-M   'P 1'
#
loop_
_entity.id
_entity.type
_entity.pdbx_description
1 polymer ?
#
loop_
_entity_poly.entity_id
_entity_poly.type
_entity_poly.pdbx_seq_one_letter_code
_entity_poly.pdbx_strand_id
1 'polypeptide(L)'
;MTAATARAVERQAFNVPLFSILGIGLVLRLLFIGSDGFHNDVAAFESWTVTLRDNPPWAFYAKSGFADYPPGYFVVLWVLAKCYAALSALGGNDAAHGYGLLKTMIKLPAITMDLVDAGVVYAIVRRYAAPQIALIGTALLAFNPAAIYVSSYWGQVDSISWGLVLIGVWCLLRAGDDPAKTTARIAWAWAALAFSVLIKPQGATIGLLFLAYPFATADAVVRAQRLRGTAAGIGAALALAVFAGLVFHPNADVLRWLFERYRFGSNVYPYTSVNAFNLYAVAHNFWQPDDAPLQLGSLSLGALSVWGVALVAGATMLVTGRYLQRRDDRALIEGALLCALAFFVLATRMHERYVYGAFLLTMPLVAFGRTGWIASITLTVTMYLNLAYSLAYQTVMEQHTQGVDATNLWGAGAHLLSLANVVLFFWLGYRYLGSAEQRAVPIPAAAPVPAGAEAGDAWLRRLVASGRAWFSPREGIASLTRTDWLAIAAFVAVAFAIAIVNYGWPPERIFDEIYFARAGEEYLRGINQFEWTHPPFTKLVIALSMLLFGGLHGLGNTAFGWRFLNIVIGAVEVGVVYAFAKRLTASTVFAALAALMLTFDGFHFVESRIATGEITISTLIVFSLYAFYRWWLASQVRVVTLRRATAAPRAWMTARFGLPLIATLVLGIPVAFGFSLLVNLTPAQHNAEIANGIGQATASWTNDNWAGNFSGPTQWIVAHLGSYEVAILYAMLGVYLVGRTIVPRFLARAGARAAYADGTVVTLTGGAPQVTMPPAAFDPPELQVRAAKSGALEYATPDGSATFSPDGVMTVDGERRSDPRAATTWLIVLLGGLGLLASSKWNGIYDFFVVVSVIVLVALQRFLPARALYGNPRGWSPDVAIALILFSAGAIYTLSYLPFFLLGHGFPDMYQLQWQMLWYHSHGVANATHPYESKWWQWPIMQAPISYYYKDFRTGVALQNGAACCVAEILALPNPLVFLLGLISVPYVAYLAWKERHKGYALLVVAYLMQWLPWTRAPRLLFEYHFFPNLALIVLCNAIAIQHVYRRIKESDRRWYLGGYAVAVVLLFAYFYPILAGVPVNYDLWFSRMWPDRLHIPHTSWIVPPH
;
A
#
# COMPACT_ATOMS: atom_id res chain seq x y z
N MET A 1 59.70 6.01 2.60
CA MET A 1 58.60 7.01 2.61
C MET A 1 57.74 6.78 3.84
N THR A 2 57.57 7.79 4.70
CA THR A 2 56.65 7.72 5.84
C THR A 2 55.20 7.70 5.36
N ALA A 3 54.26 7.13 6.11
CA ALA A 3 52.82 7.14 5.75
C ALA A 3 52.27 8.57 5.52
N ALA A 4 52.89 9.58 6.15
CA ALA A 4 52.59 10.99 5.93
C ALA A 4 53.07 11.51 4.56
N THR A 5 54.28 11.15 4.13
CA THR A 5 54.81 11.53 2.80
C THR A 5 54.08 10.79 1.68
N ALA A 6 53.69 9.52 1.88
CA ALA A 6 52.84 8.79 0.93
C ALA A 6 51.46 9.43 0.75
N ARG A 7 50.80 9.85 1.85
CA ARG A 7 49.52 10.57 1.79
C ARG A 7 49.64 11.97 1.18
N ALA A 8 50.78 12.65 1.35
CA ALA A 8 51.02 13.95 0.74
C ALA A 8 51.20 13.85 -0.78
N VAL A 9 52.00 12.88 -1.25
CA VAL A 9 52.20 12.59 -2.68
C VAL A 9 50.89 12.13 -3.34
N GLU A 10 50.12 11.26 -2.68
CA GLU A 10 48.81 10.82 -3.17
C GLU A 10 47.80 11.99 -3.25
N ARG A 11 47.78 12.90 -2.26
CA ARG A 11 46.95 14.12 -2.33
C ARG A 11 47.32 15.02 -3.51
N GLN A 12 48.61 15.19 -3.77
CA GLN A 12 49.08 16.07 -4.84
C GLN A 12 48.74 15.51 -6.23
N ALA A 13 48.76 14.18 -6.41
CA ALA A 13 48.44 13.50 -7.67
C ALA A 13 46.97 13.65 -8.10
N PHE A 14 46.02 13.82 -7.18
CA PHE A 14 44.58 13.91 -7.49
C PHE A 14 44.01 15.34 -7.43
N ASN A 15 44.80 16.34 -7.07
CA ASN A 15 44.39 17.75 -7.10
C ASN A 15 44.21 18.26 -8.53
N VAL A 16 45.13 17.93 -9.44
CA VAL A 16 45.04 18.38 -10.85
C VAL A 16 43.76 17.87 -11.51
N PRO A 17 43.41 16.56 -11.47
CA PRO A 17 42.12 16.09 -11.99
C PRO A 17 40.89 16.75 -11.36
N LEU A 18 40.90 17.00 -10.05
CA LEU A 18 39.79 17.67 -9.37
C LEU A 18 39.59 19.09 -9.90
N PHE A 19 40.65 19.90 -9.93
CA PHE A 19 40.58 21.27 -10.44
C PHE A 19 40.28 21.32 -11.94
N SER A 20 40.72 20.34 -12.73
CA SER A 20 40.33 20.22 -14.13
C SER A 20 38.84 19.95 -14.30
N ILE A 21 38.24 19.04 -13.50
CA ILE A 21 36.79 18.78 -13.54
C ILE A 21 36.01 20.04 -13.17
N LEU A 22 36.42 20.76 -12.11
CA LEU A 22 35.77 21.99 -11.69
C LEU A 22 35.93 23.11 -12.73
N GLY A 23 37.11 23.24 -13.34
CA GLY A 23 37.38 24.20 -14.41
C GLY A 23 36.55 23.95 -15.66
N ILE A 24 36.46 22.70 -16.12
CA ILE A 24 35.59 22.31 -17.24
C ILE A 24 34.11 22.54 -16.87
N GLY A 25 33.71 22.18 -15.65
CA GLY A 25 32.36 22.40 -15.13
C GLY A 25 31.97 23.88 -15.08
N LEU A 26 32.93 24.77 -14.79
CA LEU A 26 32.76 26.22 -14.87
C LEU A 26 32.55 26.67 -16.32
N VAL A 27 33.44 26.25 -17.23
CA VAL A 27 33.34 26.61 -18.65
C VAL A 27 31.98 26.19 -19.22
N LEU A 28 31.54 24.95 -18.96
CA LEU A 28 30.23 24.47 -19.41
C LEU A 28 29.08 25.34 -18.89
N ARG A 29 29.11 25.77 -17.64
CA ARG A 29 28.10 26.67 -17.06
C ARG A 29 28.12 28.06 -17.69
N LEU A 30 29.30 28.59 -17.97
CA LEU A 30 29.45 29.90 -18.63
C LEU A 30 28.93 29.89 -20.07
N LEU A 31 28.92 28.76 -20.77
CA LEU A 31 28.30 28.65 -22.10
C LEU A 31 26.79 28.96 -22.10
N PHE A 32 26.10 28.70 -20.99
CA PHE A 32 24.66 28.90 -20.86
C PHE A 32 24.27 30.15 -20.08
N ILE A 33 25.24 30.93 -19.57
CA ILE A 33 24.96 32.07 -18.69
C ILE A 33 24.15 33.17 -19.38
N GLY A 34 24.32 33.32 -20.71
CA GLY A 34 23.60 34.28 -21.54
C GLY A 34 22.15 33.90 -21.85
N SER A 35 21.67 32.74 -21.39
CA SER A 35 20.25 32.37 -21.50
C SER A 35 19.36 33.39 -20.76
N ASP A 36 18.17 33.68 -21.29
CA ASP A 36 17.20 34.53 -20.62
C ASP A 36 16.66 33.94 -19.31
N GLY A 37 16.72 32.61 -19.17
CA GLY A 37 16.26 31.88 -17.99
C GLY A 37 14.74 31.94 -17.78
N PHE A 38 14.31 31.54 -16.59
CA PHE A 38 12.89 31.56 -16.24
C PHE A 38 12.48 32.99 -15.87
N HIS A 39 11.88 33.71 -16.82
CA HIS A 39 11.54 35.14 -16.76
C HIS A 39 11.11 35.62 -15.36
N ASN A 40 10.14 34.97 -14.72
CA ASN A 40 9.62 35.42 -13.41
C ASN A 40 10.68 35.40 -12.30
N ASP A 41 11.51 34.35 -12.25
CA ASP A 41 12.55 34.22 -11.23
C ASP A 41 13.69 35.22 -11.50
N VAL A 42 14.12 35.31 -12.76
CA VAL A 42 15.20 36.22 -13.19
C VAL A 42 14.81 37.68 -12.96
N ALA A 43 13.60 38.08 -13.39
CA ALA A 43 13.08 39.43 -13.21
C ALA A 43 12.93 39.79 -11.72
N ALA A 44 12.51 38.84 -10.88
CA ALA A 44 12.45 39.05 -9.43
C ALA A 44 13.85 39.30 -8.86
N PHE A 45 14.86 38.50 -9.21
CA PHE A 45 16.23 38.71 -8.74
C PHE A 45 16.85 40.02 -9.24
N GLU A 46 16.60 40.42 -10.49
CA GLU A 46 17.01 41.72 -11.04
C GLU A 46 16.38 42.86 -10.24
N SER A 47 15.05 42.83 -10.07
CA SER A 47 14.29 43.83 -9.33
C SER A 47 14.74 43.95 -7.87
N TRP A 48 14.96 42.82 -7.20
CA TRP A 48 15.43 42.80 -5.81
C TRP A 48 16.85 43.35 -5.70
N THR A 49 17.74 43.01 -6.64
CA THR A 49 19.12 43.52 -6.67
C THR A 49 19.14 45.04 -6.88
N VAL A 50 18.32 45.55 -7.81
CA VAL A 50 18.17 47.00 -8.04
C VAL A 50 17.59 47.70 -6.81
N THR A 51 16.59 47.11 -6.17
CA THR A 51 16.01 47.66 -4.93
C THR A 51 17.07 47.78 -3.83
N LEU A 52 17.93 46.76 -3.66
CA LEU A 52 19.03 46.73 -2.69
C LEU A 52 20.22 47.62 -3.06
N ARG A 53 20.36 47.96 -4.35
CA ARG A 53 21.32 48.96 -4.83
C ARG A 53 20.88 50.34 -4.36
N ASP A 54 19.61 50.66 -4.59
CA ASP A 54 19.05 52.01 -4.47
C ASP A 54 18.55 52.33 -3.05
N ASN A 55 18.38 51.32 -2.20
CA ASN A 55 17.88 51.46 -0.84
C ASN A 55 18.75 50.71 0.17
N PRO A 56 18.79 51.14 1.44
CA PRO A 56 19.40 50.34 2.49
C PRO A 56 18.61 49.04 2.77
N PRO A 57 19.27 47.98 3.30
CA PRO A 57 18.65 46.66 3.44
C PRO A 57 17.40 46.66 4.35
N TRP A 58 17.34 47.50 5.38
CA TRP A 58 16.17 47.62 6.27
C TRP A 58 14.93 48.21 5.59
N ALA A 59 15.07 48.84 4.43
CA ALA A 59 13.94 49.37 3.65
C ALA A 59 13.48 48.39 2.54
N PHE A 60 14.19 47.29 2.33
CA PHE A 60 14.00 46.39 1.19
C PHE A 60 12.56 45.87 1.07
N TYR A 61 12.04 45.19 2.10
CA TYR A 61 10.71 44.58 2.06
C TYR A 61 9.57 45.59 1.91
N ALA A 62 9.79 46.86 2.30
CA ALA A 62 8.82 47.94 2.12
C ALA A 62 8.85 48.51 0.70
N LYS A 63 9.92 48.29 -0.07
CA LYS A 63 10.18 48.90 -1.38
C LYS A 63 10.18 47.91 -2.54
N SER A 64 10.39 46.62 -2.29
CA SER A 64 10.53 45.58 -3.32
C SER A 64 9.21 45.22 -4.03
N GLY A 65 8.06 45.62 -3.48
CA GLY A 65 6.73 45.24 -3.98
C GLY A 65 6.40 43.77 -3.66
N PHE A 66 7.06 42.83 -4.33
CA PHE A 66 6.96 41.39 -4.09
C PHE A 66 8.30 40.85 -3.57
N ALA A 67 8.29 40.09 -2.47
CA ALA A 67 9.46 39.40 -1.92
C ALA A 67 8.99 38.22 -1.04
N ASP A 68 9.10 37.01 -1.56
CA ASP A 68 8.65 35.77 -0.92
C ASP A 68 9.78 34.98 -0.23
N TYR A 69 11.03 35.42 -0.39
CA TYR A 69 12.19 34.82 0.28
C TYR A 69 12.38 35.42 1.69
N PRO A 70 12.92 34.66 2.65
CA PRO A 70 13.44 35.20 3.90
C PRO A 70 14.79 35.94 3.67
N PRO A 71 15.32 36.65 4.69
CA PRO A 71 16.41 37.62 4.49
C PRO A 71 17.77 37.04 4.08
N GLY A 72 17.98 35.72 4.19
CA GLY A 72 19.28 35.10 3.94
C GLY A 72 19.78 35.30 2.50
N TYR A 73 18.90 35.15 1.50
CA TYR A 73 19.32 35.34 0.11
C TYR A 73 19.53 36.83 -0.23
N PHE A 74 18.80 37.73 0.42
CA PHE A 74 18.97 39.17 0.22
C PHE A 74 20.32 39.68 0.74
N VAL A 75 20.97 38.99 1.68
CA VAL A 75 22.38 39.28 2.02
C VAL A 75 23.29 39.04 0.83
N VAL A 76 23.07 37.94 0.08
CA VAL A 76 23.84 37.61 -1.13
C VAL A 76 23.58 38.66 -2.22
N LEU A 77 22.32 38.98 -2.46
CA LEU A 77 21.95 40.01 -3.45
C LEU A 77 22.43 41.41 -3.05
N TRP A 78 22.51 41.73 -1.76
CA TRP A 78 23.00 43.02 -1.31
C TRP A 78 24.49 43.21 -1.61
N VAL A 79 25.32 42.18 -1.38
CA VAL A 79 26.73 42.19 -1.81
C VAL A 79 26.82 42.31 -3.32
N LEU A 80 26.03 41.51 -4.05
CA LEU A 80 25.99 41.53 -5.51
C LEU A 80 25.56 42.91 -6.05
N ALA A 81 24.60 43.57 -5.42
CA ALA A 81 24.14 44.90 -5.78
C ALA A 81 25.26 45.96 -5.65
N LYS A 82 26.10 45.85 -4.62
CA LYS A 82 27.27 46.72 -4.46
C LYS A 82 28.34 46.45 -5.52
N CYS A 83 28.60 45.18 -5.84
CA CYS A 83 29.48 44.81 -6.95
C CYS A 83 28.95 45.32 -8.29
N TYR A 84 27.64 45.17 -8.53
CA TYR A 84 26.98 45.63 -9.74
C TYR A 84 27.08 47.14 -9.88
N ALA A 85 26.79 47.91 -8.82
CA ALA A 85 26.94 49.36 -8.83
C ALA A 85 28.36 49.82 -9.17
N ALA A 86 29.38 49.12 -8.63
CA ALA A 86 30.77 49.43 -8.92
C ALA A 86 31.17 49.10 -10.37
N LEU A 87 30.68 47.98 -10.92
CA LEU A 87 30.97 47.56 -12.29
C LEU A 87 30.18 48.35 -13.34
N SER A 88 28.92 48.69 -13.07
CA SER A 88 28.10 49.50 -13.97
C SER A 88 28.66 50.91 -14.13
N ALA A 89 29.34 51.44 -13.12
CA ALA A 89 30.02 52.73 -13.20
C ALA A 89 31.19 52.75 -14.20
N LEU A 90 31.72 51.58 -14.60
CA LEU A 90 32.82 51.45 -15.56
C LEU A 90 32.35 51.33 -17.03
N GLY A 91 31.07 51.02 -17.27
CA GLY A 91 30.55 50.62 -18.59
C GLY A 91 29.92 51.72 -19.45
N GLY A 92 29.91 52.99 -19.00
CA GLY A 92 29.22 54.10 -19.67
C GLY A 92 27.69 54.04 -19.57
N ASN A 93 27.00 55.11 -20.00
CA ASN A 93 25.54 55.29 -19.87
C ASN A 93 24.68 54.44 -20.84
N ASP A 94 25.14 53.26 -21.25
CA ASP A 94 24.34 52.36 -22.07
C ASP A 94 23.42 51.49 -21.19
N ALA A 95 22.13 51.83 -21.20
CA ALA A 95 21.12 51.13 -20.42
C ALA A 95 20.97 49.65 -20.82
N ALA A 96 21.23 49.30 -22.09
CA ALA A 96 21.15 47.91 -22.55
C ALA A 96 22.31 47.07 -22.00
N HIS A 97 23.50 47.66 -21.91
CA HIS A 97 24.68 47.02 -21.31
C HIS A 97 24.49 46.77 -19.81
N GLY A 98 23.87 47.72 -19.10
CA GLY A 98 23.60 47.62 -17.66
C GLY A 98 22.68 46.45 -17.27
N TYR A 99 21.63 46.18 -18.03
CA TYR A 99 20.71 45.07 -17.76
C TYR A 99 21.29 43.70 -18.14
N GLY A 100 22.00 43.61 -19.27
CA GLY A 100 22.68 42.36 -19.66
C GLY A 100 23.76 41.93 -18.67
N LEU A 101 24.52 42.89 -18.12
CA LEU A 101 25.49 42.65 -17.06
C LEU A 101 24.81 42.15 -15.78
N LEU A 102 23.73 42.81 -15.35
CA LEU A 102 22.98 42.42 -14.14
C LEU A 102 22.46 40.99 -14.25
N LYS A 103 21.80 40.65 -15.37
CA LYS A 103 21.27 39.31 -15.66
C LYS A 103 22.34 38.23 -15.57
N THR A 104 23.54 38.54 -16.05
CA THR A 104 24.69 37.61 -15.98
C THR A 104 25.18 37.48 -14.54
N MET A 105 25.30 38.59 -13.81
CA MET A 105 25.82 38.61 -12.45
C MET A 105 24.97 37.83 -11.46
N ILE A 106 23.64 37.95 -11.53
CA ILE A 106 22.72 37.26 -10.59
C ILE A 106 22.81 35.72 -10.66
N LYS A 107 23.29 35.16 -11.78
CA LYS A 107 23.50 33.72 -11.95
C LYS A 107 24.83 33.22 -11.35
N LEU A 108 25.82 34.09 -11.19
CA LEU A 108 27.17 33.72 -10.72
C LEU A 108 27.20 33.06 -9.33
N PRO A 109 26.45 33.54 -8.31
CA PRO A 109 26.44 32.91 -7.00
C PRO A 109 26.02 31.42 -7.04
N ALA A 110 24.98 31.08 -7.81
CA ALA A 110 24.52 29.71 -7.94
C ALA A 110 25.53 28.83 -8.70
N ILE A 111 26.15 29.36 -9.76
CA ILE A 111 27.21 28.69 -10.54
C ILE A 111 28.42 28.39 -9.66
N THR A 112 28.83 29.36 -8.83
CA THR A 112 29.96 29.17 -7.93
C THR A 112 29.64 28.12 -6.87
N MET A 113 28.43 28.14 -6.31
CA MET A 113 28.06 27.16 -5.31
C MET A 113 28.00 25.73 -5.88
N ASP A 114 27.49 25.54 -7.10
CA ASP A 114 27.50 24.23 -7.76
C ASP A 114 28.90 23.59 -7.80
N LEU A 115 29.94 24.40 -8.03
CA LEU A 115 31.33 23.95 -8.05
C LEU A 115 31.88 23.70 -6.64
N VAL A 116 31.49 24.53 -5.67
CA VAL A 116 31.78 24.30 -4.25
C VAL A 116 31.17 22.96 -3.81
N ASP A 117 29.91 22.72 -4.15
CA ASP A 117 29.19 21.49 -3.83
C ASP A 117 29.84 20.28 -4.47
N ALA A 118 30.29 20.36 -5.73
CA ALA A 118 31.06 19.29 -6.37
C ALA A 118 32.37 18.98 -5.61
N GLY A 119 33.03 20.02 -5.07
CA GLY A 119 34.17 19.88 -4.16
C GLY A 119 33.81 19.27 -2.81
N VAL A 120 32.64 19.59 -2.24
CA VAL A 120 32.15 18.98 -0.99
C VAL A 120 31.78 17.52 -1.20
N VAL A 121 31.15 17.17 -2.32
CA VAL A 121 30.88 15.77 -2.73
C VAL A 121 32.20 15.00 -2.82
N TYR A 122 33.25 15.57 -3.45
CA TYR A 122 34.58 14.97 -3.46
C TYR A 122 35.05 14.66 -2.03
N ALA A 123 34.96 15.66 -1.14
CA ALA A 123 35.44 15.56 0.23
C ALA A 123 34.66 14.52 1.05
N ILE A 124 33.36 14.33 0.81
CA ILE A 124 32.55 13.29 1.45
C ILE A 124 32.90 11.91 0.88
N VAL A 125 32.88 11.74 -0.45
CA VAL A 125 33.11 10.43 -1.09
C VAL A 125 34.52 9.91 -0.80
N ARG A 126 35.53 10.79 -0.76
CA ARG A 126 36.92 10.41 -0.48
C ARG A 126 37.11 9.78 0.91
N ARG A 127 36.18 10.00 1.85
CA ARG A 127 36.18 9.33 3.18
C ARG A 127 35.85 7.84 3.10
N TYR A 128 35.09 7.42 2.09
CA TYR A 128 34.52 6.07 2.02
C TYR A 128 34.96 5.27 0.78
N ALA A 129 35.49 5.94 -0.25
CA ALA A 129 35.90 5.32 -1.50
C ALA A 129 37.26 5.84 -2.00
N ALA A 130 37.79 5.13 -3.00
CA ALA A 130 39.04 5.47 -3.66
C ALA A 130 38.96 6.85 -4.36
N PRO A 131 40.09 7.56 -4.54
CA PRO A 131 40.12 8.88 -5.19
C PRO A 131 39.38 8.94 -6.53
N GLN A 132 39.45 7.87 -7.33
CA GLN A 132 38.77 7.76 -8.63
C GLN A 132 37.25 7.83 -8.48
N ILE A 133 36.69 7.16 -7.48
CA ILE A 133 35.24 7.20 -7.20
C ILE A 133 34.83 8.59 -6.68
N ALA A 134 35.69 9.26 -5.93
CA ALA A 134 35.47 10.63 -5.50
C ALA A 134 35.46 11.61 -6.68
N LEU A 135 36.39 11.46 -7.64
CA LEU A 135 36.39 12.24 -8.88
C LEU A 135 35.15 11.96 -9.73
N ILE A 136 34.68 10.71 -9.79
CA ILE A 136 33.41 10.36 -10.45
C ILE A 136 32.24 11.07 -9.76
N GLY A 137 32.16 11.03 -8.42
CA GLY A 137 31.12 11.75 -7.67
C GLY A 137 31.12 13.26 -7.95
N THR A 138 32.30 13.88 -8.03
CA THR A 138 32.47 15.28 -8.44
C THR A 138 32.00 15.51 -9.87
N ALA A 139 32.42 14.68 -10.83
CA ALA A 139 32.05 14.79 -12.23
C ALA A 139 30.53 14.62 -12.44
N LEU A 140 29.89 13.73 -11.69
CA LEU A 140 28.44 13.50 -11.73
C LEU A 140 27.61 14.73 -11.36
N LEU A 141 28.15 15.67 -10.59
CA LEU A 141 27.52 16.95 -10.27
C LEU A 141 28.03 18.08 -11.18
N ALA A 142 29.35 18.16 -11.38
CA ALA A 142 29.97 19.21 -12.19
C ALA A 142 29.53 19.17 -13.66
N PHE A 143 29.27 17.98 -14.22
CA PHE A 143 28.80 17.81 -15.60
C PHE A 143 27.32 17.43 -15.69
N ASN A 144 26.58 17.55 -14.59
CA ASN A 144 25.19 17.15 -14.57
C ASN A 144 24.32 18.14 -15.38
N PRO A 145 23.56 17.68 -16.40
CA PRO A 145 22.73 18.57 -17.18
C PRO A 145 21.65 19.24 -16.32
N ALA A 146 21.10 18.55 -15.31
CA ALA A 146 20.07 19.10 -14.44
C ALA A 146 20.62 20.21 -13.52
N ALA A 147 21.82 20.05 -12.96
CA ALA A 147 22.46 21.08 -12.14
C ALA A 147 22.81 22.34 -12.96
N ILE A 148 23.43 22.14 -14.14
CA ILE A 148 23.74 23.24 -15.08
C ILE A 148 22.46 23.97 -15.50
N TYR A 149 21.37 23.23 -15.72
CA TYR A 149 20.08 23.81 -16.09
C TYR A 149 19.54 24.73 -14.99
N VAL A 150 19.56 24.32 -13.73
CA VAL A 150 19.09 25.15 -12.60
C VAL A 150 19.95 26.40 -12.41
N SER A 151 21.28 26.25 -12.35
CA SER A 151 22.17 27.37 -11.99
C SER A 151 22.36 28.35 -13.15
N SER A 152 22.65 27.85 -14.35
CA SER A 152 23.17 28.65 -15.46
C SER A 152 22.10 29.00 -16.47
N TYR A 153 21.30 28.01 -16.87
CA TYR A 153 20.27 28.23 -17.88
C TYR A 153 19.08 28.96 -17.27
N TRP A 154 18.48 28.41 -16.22
CA TRP A 154 17.32 28.94 -15.51
C TRP A 154 17.67 30.18 -14.67
N GLY A 155 18.76 30.14 -13.91
CA GLY A 155 19.23 31.24 -13.07
C GLY A 155 18.74 31.20 -11.62
N GLN A 156 18.49 30.01 -11.08
CA GLN A 156 17.91 29.81 -9.75
C GLN A 156 18.94 29.35 -8.70
N VAL A 157 18.66 29.55 -7.42
CA VAL A 157 19.65 29.51 -6.32
C VAL A 157 19.52 28.34 -5.35
N ASP A 158 18.87 27.25 -5.78
CA ASP A 158 18.71 26.04 -4.94
C ASP A 158 20.05 25.43 -4.54
N SER A 159 21.09 25.56 -5.38
CA SER A 159 22.46 25.13 -5.06
C SER A 159 23.02 25.83 -3.82
N ILE A 160 22.75 27.11 -3.64
CA ILE A 160 23.20 27.87 -2.45
C ILE A 160 22.55 27.33 -1.18
N SER A 161 21.22 27.18 -1.19
CA SER A 161 20.50 26.71 -0.01
C SER A 161 20.87 25.27 0.35
N TRP A 162 20.81 24.35 -0.62
CA TRP A 162 21.06 22.93 -0.35
C TRP A 162 22.54 22.58 -0.24
N GLY A 163 23.42 23.37 -0.86
CA GLY A 163 24.86 23.27 -0.67
C GLY A 163 25.28 23.58 0.76
N LEU A 164 24.64 24.56 1.41
CA LEU A 164 24.84 24.80 2.84
C LEU A 164 24.39 23.62 3.72
N VAL A 165 23.31 22.92 3.34
CA VAL A 165 22.90 21.67 4.00
C VAL A 165 23.96 20.59 3.80
N LEU A 166 24.47 20.42 2.58
CA LEU A 166 25.54 19.46 2.26
C LEU A 166 26.83 19.75 3.06
N ILE A 167 27.22 21.03 3.17
CA ILE A 167 28.32 21.49 4.03
C ILE A 167 28.03 21.15 5.50
N GLY A 168 26.81 21.38 5.98
CA GLY A 168 26.41 21.02 7.34
C GLY A 168 26.55 19.52 7.60
N VAL A 169 26.07 18.67 6.69
CA VAL A 169 26.25 17.21 6.76
C VAL A 169 27.74 16.86 6.76
N TRP A 170 28.54 17.47 5.88
CA TRP A 170 30.00 17.28 5.85
C TRP A 170 30.66 17.66 7.19
N CYS A 171 30.29 18.79 7.80
CA CYS A 171 30.78 19.20 9.11
C CYS A 171 30.44 18.18 10.21
N LEU A 172 29.22 17.61 10.21
CA LEU A 172 28.83 16.55 11.15
C LEU A 172 29.62 15.26 10.94
N LEU A 173 29.85 14.86 9.67
CA LEU A 173 30.69 13.70 9.36
C LEU A 173 32.14 13.88 9.85
N ARG A 174 32.64 15.12 9.84
CA ARG A 174 33.98 15.47 10.32
C ARG A 174 34.07 15.74 11.81
N ALA A 175 32.96 15.90 12.52
CA ALA A 175 33.00 16.29 13.93
C ALA A 175 33.70 15.24 14.81
N GLY A 176 33.75 13.98 14.38
CA GLY A 176 34.50 12.91 15.06
C GLY A 176 35.99 12.80 14.70
N ASP A 177 36.50 13.52 13.69
CA ASP A 177 37.90 13.37 13.25
C ASP A 177 38.92 13.90 14.27
N ASP A 178 38.54 14.92 15.05
CA ASP A 178 39.40 15.63 16.00
C ASP A 178 38.55 16.14 17.18
N PRO A 179 38.71 15.55 18.39
CA PRO A 179 37.93 15.92 19.56
C PRO A 179 38.00 17.41 19.92
N ALA A 180 39.13 18.08 19.65
CA ALA A 180 39.29 19.51 19.94
C ALA A 180 38.42 20.39 19.03
N LYS A 181 38.01 19.88 17.87
CA LYS A 181 37.22 20.60 16.86
C LYS A 181 35.77 20.17 16.80
N THR A 182 35.34 19.18 17.59
CA THR A 182 33.98 18.63 17.57
C THR A 182 32.93 19.72 17.79
N THR A 183 33.05 20.50 18.86
CA THR A 183 32.11 21.59 19.19
C THR A 183 32.01 22.61 18.05
N ALA A 184 33.15 23.08 17.55
CA ALA A 184 33.19 24.07 16.47
C ALA A 184 32.57 23.53 15.17
N ARG A 185 32.87 22.28 14.78
CA ARG A 185 32.31 21.67 13.56
C ARG A 185 30.80 21.48 13.65
N ILE A 186 30.28 21.06 14.81
CA ILE A 186 28.83 20.94 15.01
C ILE A 186 28.18 22.34 15.01
N ALA A 187 28.81 23.33 15.63
CA ALA A 187 28.31 24.71 15.58
C ALA A 187 28.25 25.26 14.15
N TRP A 188 29.28 25.02 13.34
CA TRP A 188 29.28 25.36 11.91
C TRP A 188 28.22 24.61 11.13
N ALA A 189 27.95 23.34 11.46
CA ALA A 189 26.87 22.59 10.81
C ALA A 189 25.50 23.24 11.05
N TRP A 190 25.21 23.63 12.29
CA TRP A 190 23.99 24.34 12.65
C TRP A 190 23.90 25.74 12.04
N ALA A 191 25.00 26.49 11.99
CA ALA A 191 25.03 27.79 11.33
C ALA A 191 24.76 27.67 9.82
N ALA A 192 25.34 26.67 9.15
CA ALA A 192 25.10 26.40 7.73
C ALA A 192 23.63 26.01 7.49
N LEU A 193 23.06 25.13 8.32
CA LEU A 193 21.63 24.78 8.25
C LEU A 193 20.73 25.98 8.48
N ALA A 194 21.04 26.83 9.46
CA ALA A 194 20.28 28.05 9.74
C ALA A 194 20.33 29.02 8.56
N PHE A 195 21.50 29.19 7.95
CA PHE A 195 21.64 30.05 6.78
C PHE A 195 20.88 29.51 5.57
N SER A 196 20.89 28.19 5.35
CA SER A 196 20.04 27.53 4.35
C SER A 196 18.56 27.87 4.59
N VAL A 197 18.06 27.71 5.82
CA VAL A 197 16.66 28.00 6.18
C VAL A 197 16.31 29.48 5.99
N LEU A 198 17.25 30.40 6.25
CA LEU A 198 17.08 31.84 6.00
C LEU A 198 17.08 32.20 4.51
N ILE A 199 17.60 31.34 3.62
CA ILE A 199 17.49 31.51 2.17
C ILE A 199 16.18 30.89 1.69
N LYS A 200 15.90 29.65 2.07
CA LYS A 200 14.64 28.97 1.77
C LYS A 200 14.29 27.92 2.85
N PRO A 201 13.01 27.72 3.21
CA PRO A 201 12.63 26.90 4.37
C PRO A 201 12.87 25.39 4.23
N GLN A 202 13.10 24.85 3.03
CA GLN A 202 13.10 23.39 2.77
C GLN A 202 14.21 22.66 3.54
N GLY A 203 15.35 23.32 3.82
CA GLY A 203 16.45 22.75 4.61
C GLY A 203 16.03 22.36 6.03
N ALA A 204 14.98 22.97 6.59
CA ALA A 204 14.49 22.70 7.95
C ALA A 204 14.07 21.24 8.16
N THR A 205 13.71 20.53 7.09
CA THR A 205 13.29 19.12 7.09
C THR A 205 14.36 18.17 7.62
N ILE A 206 15.63 18.55 7.56
CA ILE A 206 16.77 17.78 8.08
C ILE A 206 17.10 18.16 9.54
N GLY A 207 16.49 19.21 10.08
CA GLY A 207 16.77 19.70 11.45
C GLY A 207 16.59 18.64 12.54
N LEU A 208 15.57 17.77 12.43
CA LEU A 208 15.37 16.66 13.36
C LEU A 208 16.54 15.65 13.33
N LEU A 209 17.14 15.43 12.16
CA LEU A 209 18.32 14.57 12.02
C LEU A 209 19.56 15.19 12.68
N PHE A 210 19.71 16.52 12.59
CA PHE A 210 20.76 17.26 13.29
C PHE A 210 20.57 17.26 14.81
N LEU A 211 19.32 17.37 15.29
CA LEU A 211 18.99 17.23 16.72
C LEU A 211 19.27 15.82 17.23
N ALA A 212 19.13 14.80 16.39
CA ALA A 212 19.41 13.41 16.73
C ALA A 212 20.91 13.07 16.75
N TYR A 213 21.74 13.83 16.04
CA TYR A 213 23.19 13.57 15.88
C TYR A 213 23.96 13.37 17.21
N PRO A 214 23.73 14.15 18.28
CA PRO A 214 24.39 13.93 19.57
C PRO A 214 24.08 12.58 20.21
N PHE A 215 22.89 12.04 19.93
CA PHE A 215 22.42 10.76 20.47
C PHE A 215 22.81 9.56 19.58
N ALA A 216 23.35 9.81 18.39
CA ALA A 216 23.90 8.79 17.50
C ALA A 216 25.29 8.30 17.96
N THR A 217 25.41 7.97 19.25
CA THR A 217 26.57 7.33 19.87
C THR A 217 26.15 6.71 21.22
N ALA A 218 26.75 5.57 21.58
CA ALA A 218 26.56 4.99 22.91
C ALA A 218 27.46 5.65 23.98
N ASP A 219 28.59 6.22 23.56
CA ASP A 219 29.61 6.82 24.43
C ASP A 219 29.08 8.12 25.07
N ALA A 220 29.08 8.16 26.41
CA ALA A 220 28.57 9.28 27.18
C ALA A 220 29.44 10.55 27.04
N VAL A 221 30.76 10.41 26.89
CA VAL A 221 31.70 11.52 26.73
C VAL A 221 31.54 12.15 25.36
N VAL A 222 31.49 11.33 24.31
CA VAL A 222 31.23 11.80 22.94
C VAL A 222 29.84 12.41 22.85
N ARG A 223 28.83 11.81 23.48
CA ARG A 223 27.47 12.37 23.56
C ARG A 223 27.46 13.72 24.23
N ALA A 224 28.12 13.89 25.38
CA ALA A 224 28.19 15.17 26.08
C ALA A 224 28.90 16.25 25.26
N GLN A 225 29.99 15.91 24.57
CA GLN A 225 30.68 16.83 23.67
C GLN A 225 29.81 17.24 22.48
N ARG A 226 29.12 16.29 21.84
CA ARG A 226 28.19 16.58 20.75
C ARG A 226 26.99 17.41 21.22
N LEU A 227 26.47 17.16 22.43
CA LEU A 227 25.40 17.96 23.02
C LEU A 227 25.83 19.41 23.25
N ARG A 228 27.04 19.64 23.78
CA ARG A 228 27.62 20.99 23.90
C ARG A 228 27.78 21.65 22.54
N GLY A 229 28.27 20.90 21.54
CA GLY A 229 28.36 21.35 20.15
C GLY A 229 27.01 21.73 19.56
N THR A 230 25.97 20.92 19.77
CA THR A 230 24.61 21.20 19.31
C THR A 230 24.00 22.39 20.03
N ALA A 231 24.19 22.52 21.35
CA ALA A 231 23.71 23.69 22.09
C ALA A 231 24.38 24.99 21.61
N ALA A 232 25.71 24.97 21.43
CA ALA A 232 26.45 26.09 20.85
C ALA A 232 26.00 26.38 19.41
N GLY A 233 25.73 25.34 18.62
CA GLY A 233 25.23 25.44 17.25
C GLY A 233 23.83 26.04 17.16
N ILE A 234 22.90 25.62 18.02
CA ILE A 234 21.55 26.22 18.12
C ILE A 234 21.67 27.70 18.52
N GLY A 235 22.54 28.02 19.48
CA GLY A 235 22.83 29.41 19.85
C GLY A 235 23.35 30.23 18.66
N ALA A 236 24.31 29.69 17.89
CA ALA A 236 24.85 30.33 16.69
C ALA A 236 23.79 30.48 15.59
N ALA A 237 22.94 29.47 15.39
CA ALA A 237 21.83 29.49 14.44
C ALA A 237 20.82 30.59 14.78
N LEU A 238 20.41 30.70 16.05
CA LEU A 238 19.50 31.74 16.52
C LEU A 238 20.14 33.12 16.41
N ALA A 239 21.41 33.27 16.80
CA ALA A 239 22.14 34.52 16.66
C ALA A 239 22.22 34.97 15.19
N LEU A 240 22.49 34.04 14.26
CA LEU A 240 22.50 34.32 12.83
C LEU A 240 21.12 34.73 12.30
N ALA A 241 20.05 34.04 12.72
CA ALA A 241 18.69 34.38 12.32
C ALA A 241 18.26 35.76 12.84
N VAL A 242 18.55 36.06 14.10
CA VAL A 242 18.28 37.38 14.68
C VAL A 242 19.11 38.46 13.99
N PHE A 243 20.41 38.23 13.77
CA PHE A 243 21.27 39.19 13.09
C PHE A 243 20.79 39.48 11.67
N ALA A 244 20.56 38.44 10.86
CA ALA A 244 20.05 38.61 9.50
C ALA A 244 18.67 39.28 9.49
N GLY A 245 17.80 38.94 10.44
CA GLY A 245 16.50 39.59 10.57
C GLY A 245 16.60 41.06 10.98
N LEU A 246 17.48 41.43 11.91
CA LEU A 246 17.70 42.84 12.32
C LEU A 246 18.25 43.70 11.17
N VAL A 247 19.08 43.14 10.30
CA VAL A 247 19.61 43.87 9.11
C VAL A 247 18.47 44.32 8.18
N PHE A 248 17.40 43.52 8.06
CA PHE A 248 16.28 43.77 7.16
C PHE A 248 15.01 44.29 7.86
N HIS A 249 14.93 44.15 9.18
CA HIS A 249 13.81 44.57 10.01
C HIS A 249 14.33 44.92 11.41
N PRO A 250 14.76 46.18 11.65
CA PRO A 250 15.49 46.58 12.86
C PRO A 250 14.62 46.69 14.14
N ASN A 251 13.37 46.23 14.12
CA ASN A 251 12.48 46.24 15.28
C ASN A 251 12.70 45.03 16.19
N ALA A 252 12.29 45.14 17.46
CA ALA A 252 12.58 44.15 18.51
C ALA A 252 12.01 42.73 18.26
N ASP A 253 10.89 42.58 17.55
CA ASP A 253 10.21 41.29 17.37
C ASP A 253 10.60 40.56 16.07
N VAL A 254 11.90 40.33 15.88
CA VAL A 254 12.46 39.71 14.66
C VAL A 254 11.98 38.26 14.46
N LEU A 255 11.86 37.47 15.52
CA LEU A 255 11.50 36.05 15.41
C LEU A 255 10.05 35.87 14.94
N ARG A 256 9.12 36.66 15.47
CA ARG A 256 7.74 36.67 14.98
C ARG A 256 7.68 37.14 13.53
N TRP A 257 8.40 38.21 13.20
CA TRP A 257 8.46 38.71 11.82
C TRP A 257 8.99 37.65 10.85
N LEU A 258 10.06 36.92 11.21
CA LEU A 258 10.57 35.81 10.40
C LEU A 258 9.52 34.71 10.23
N PHE A 259 8.82 34.32 11.29
CA PHE A 259 7.73 33.34 11.22
C PHE A 259 6.62 33.80 10.26
N GLU A 260 6.22 35.07 10.34
CA GLU A 260 5.24 35.67 9.43
C GLU A 260 5.73 35.71 7.98
N ARG A 261 7.05 35.90 7.74
CA ARG A 261 7.64 35.78 6.40
C ARG A 261 7.57 34.36 5.85
N TYR A 262 7.90 33.34 6.65
CA TYR A 262 7.75 31.94 6.22
C TYR A 262 6.28 31.59 5.95
N ARG A 263 5.37 32.05 6.80
CA ARG A 263 3.93 31.88 6.60
C ARG A 263 3.49 32.55 5.30
N PHE A 264 3.92 33.79 5.04
CA PHE A 264 3.63 34.49 3.79
C PHE A 264 4.12 33.71 2.56
N GLY A 265 5.42 33.38 2.50
CA GLY A 265 6.02 32.64 1.38
C GLY A 265 5.35 31.30 1.13
N SER A 266 5.02 30.55 2.18
CA SER A 266 4.31 29.27 2.05
C SER A 266 2.87 29.39 1.54
N ASN A 267 2.24 30.57 1.61
CA ASN A 267 0.87 30.79 1.16
C ASN A 267 0.79 31.43 -0.24
N VAL A 268 1.91 31.74 -0.88
CA VAL A 268 1.92 32.30 -2.24
C VAL A 268 1.36 31.31 -3.26
N TYR A 269 1.60 30.00 -3.06
CA TYR A 269 1.14 28.93 -3.95
C TYR A 269 0.43 27.82 -3.15
N PRO A 270 -0.85 27.99 -2.76
CA PRO A 270 -1.61 27.02 -1.96
C PRO A 270 -2.15 25.85 -2.80
N TYR A 271 -1.26 25.22 -3.56
CA TYR A 271 -1.58 24.13 -4.48
C TYR A 271 -0.82 22.86 -4.12
N THR A 272 -1.36 21.68 -4.43
CA THR A 272 -0.71 20.40 -4.18
C THR A 272 0.65 20.31 -4.87
N SER A 273 0.68 20.68 -6.16
CA SER A 273 1.86 20.63 -7.02
C SER A 273 1.85 21.77 -8.02
N VAL A 274 2.88 22.62 -7.97
CA VAL A 274 3.15 23.66 -8.96
C VAL A 274 4.17 23.11 -9.94
N ASN A 275 3.67 22.45 -10.99
CA ASN A 275 4.48 21.70 -11.96
C ASN A 275 5.41 20.63 -11.33
N ALA A 276 5.27 20.28 -10.04
CA ALA A 276 6.19 19.38 -9.35
C ALA A 276 5.84 17.90 -9.55
N PHE A 277 6.82 17.09 -9.94
CA PHE A 277 6.65 15.65 -10.13
C PHE A 277 6.69 14.87 -8.81
N ASN A 278 5.66 15.05 -7.99
CA ASN A 278 5.52 14.52 -6.62
C ASN A 278 4.33 13.55 -6.47
N LEU A 279 3.95 13.18 -5.23
CA LEU A 279 2.87 12.23 -4.97
C LEU A 279 1.52 12.66 -5.56
N TYR A 280 1.15 13.93 -5.43
CA TYR A 280 -0.16 14.42 -5.85
C TYR A 280 -0.29 14.46 -7.37
N ALA A 281 0.83 14.72 -8.06
CA ALA A 281 0.92 14.70 -9.52
C ALA A 281 0.93 13.28 -10.12
N VAL A 282 0.80 12.22 -9.31
CA VAL A 282 0.59 10.85 -9.83
C VAL A 282 -0.84 10.64 -10.31
N ALA A 283 -1.81 11.21 -9.58
CA ALA A 283 -3.23 10.95 -9.80
C ALA A 283 -4.01 12.19 -10.31
N HIS A 284 -3.42 13.38 -10.18
CA HIS A 284 -4.08 14.63 -10.54
C HIS A 284 -3.15 15.50 -11.39
N ASN A 285 -3.73 16.36 -12.20
CA ASN A 285 -3.00 17.42 -12.90
C ASN A 285 -2.39 18.42 -11.90
N PHE A 286 -1.51 19.29 -12.37
CA PHE A 286 -0.89 20.33 -11.53
C PHE A 286 -1.92 21.39 -11.12
N TRP A 287 -1.52 22.27 -10.18
CA TRP A 287 -2.28 23.43 -9.73
C TRP A 287 -3.62 23.12 -9.04
N GLN A 288 -3.76 21.93 -8.43
CA GLN A 288 -4.95 21.61 -7.62
C GLN A 288 -4.88 22.28 -6.24
N PRO A 289 -5.98 22.85 -5.71
CA PRO A 289 -6.00 23.44 -4.38
C PRO A 289 -5.61 22.44 -3.28
N ASP A 290 -4.79 22.87 -2.32
CA ASP A 290 -4.31 22.00 -1.23
C ASP A 290 -5.12 22.08 0.08
N ASP A 291 -6.15 22.92 0.09
CA ASP A 291 -7.21 22.96 1.10
C ASP A 291 -8.30 21.91 0.85
N ALA A 292 -8.31 21.30 -0.34
CA ALA A 292 -9.19 20.20 -0.68
C ALA A 292 -9.07 19.07 0.36
N PRO A 293 -10.20 18.54 0.87
CA PRO A 293 -10.16 17.49 1.88
C PRO A 293 -9.70 16.15 1.28
N LEU A 294 -8.86 15.43 2.02
CA LEU A 294 -8.60 14.02 1.73
C LEU A 294 -9.88 13.23 1.96
N GLN A 295 -10.44 12.67 0.89
CA GLN A 295 -11.65 11.86 0.95
C GLN A 295 -11.29 10.37 1.09
N LEU A 296 -11.83 9.72 2.12
CA LEU A 296 -11.82 8.27 2.25
C LEU A 296 -13.25 7.74 2.21
N GLY A 297 -13.72 7.45 0.99
CA GLY A 297 -15.16 7.28 0.74
C GLY A 297 -15.89 8.60 1.01
N SER A 298 -16.92 8.58 1.86
CA SER A 298 -17.64 9.81 2.26
C SER A 298 -17.06 10.49 3.52
N LEU A 299 -15.93 10.01 4.07
CA LEU A 299 -15.27 10.64 5.21
C LEU A 299 -14.27 11.68 4.72
N SER A 300 -14.57 12.96 5.00
CA SER A 300 -13.61 14.04 4.87
C SER A 300 -12.63 14.01 6.04
N LEU A 301 -11.37 13.72 5.74
CA LEU A 301 -10.29 13.60 6.71
C LEU A 301 -9.49 14.90 6.90
N GLY A 302 -9.98 16.03 6.38
CA GLY A 302 -9.30 17.33 6.43
C GLY A 302 -8.37 17.59 5.25
N ALA A 303 -7.86 18.82 5.16
CA ALA A 303 -7.12 19.33 4.00
C ALA A 303 -5.85 18.52 3.66
N LEU A 304 -5.57 18.36 2.37
CA LEU A 304 -4.37 17.69 1.86
C LEU A 304 -3.08 18.33 2.38
N SER A 305 -3.06 19.64 2.58
CA SER A 305 -1.93 20.36 3.21
C SER A 305 -1.59 19.85 4.62
N VAL A 306 -2.60 19.54 5.44
CA VAL A 306 -2.39 18.97 6.79
C VAL A 306 -1.83 17.55 6.69
N TRP A 307 -2.36 16.74 5.76
CA TRP A 307 -1.87 15.39 5.51
C TRP A 307 -0.44 15.39 4.98
N GLY A 308 -0.10 16.28 4.06
CA GLY A 308 1.26 16.43 3.54
C GLY A 308 2.27 16.72 4.66
N VAL A 309 1.95 17.66 5.56
CA VAL A 309 2.78 17.94 6.75
C VAL A 309 2.89 16.72 7.66
N ALA A 310 1.78 16.03 7.93
CA ALA A 310 1.77 14.83 8.77
C ALA A 310 2.60 13.68 8.17
N LEU A 311 2.53 13.48 6.85
CA LEU A 311 3.30 12.47 6.11
C LEU A 311 4.80 12.77 6.15
N VAL A 312 5.20 14.04 5.92
CA VAL A 312 6.60 14.46 6.05
C VAL A 312 7.10 14.27 7.48
N ALA A 313 6.32 14.68 8.48
CA ALA A 313 6.68 14.50 9.89
C ALA A 313 6.86 13.02 10.24
N GLY A 314 5.93 12.17 9.82
CA GLY A 314 6.01 10.72 10.00
C GLY A 314 7.23 10.10 9.31
N ALA A 315 7.50 10.48 8.06
CA ALA A 315 8.68 10.02 7.33
C ALA A 315 9.99 10.45 8.01
N THR A 316 10.12 11.73 8.39
CA THR A 316 11.31 12.26 9.06
C THR A 316 11.52 11.61 10.44
N MET A 317 10.44 11.34 11.19
CA MET A 317 10.51 10.60 12.46
C MET A 317 11.00 9.17 12.26
N LEU A 318 10.49 8.44 11.26
CA LEU A 318 10.94 7.08 10.94
C LEU A 318 12.40 7.05 10.51
N VAL A 319 12.81 7.99 9.66
CA VAL A 319 14.19 8.14 9.20
C VAL A 319 15.11 8.44 10.38
N THR A 320 14.76 9.42 11.21
CA THR A 320 15.55 9.83 12.38
C THR A 320 15.62 8.70 13.42
N GLY A 321 14.52 8.01 13.68
CA GLY A 321 14.49 6.86 14.58
C GLY A 321 15.39 5.72 14.10
N ARG A 322 15.38 5.43 12.79
CA ARG A 322 16.29 4.44 12.20
C ARG A 322 17.74 4.90 12.22
N TYR A 323 18.02 6.19 12.00
CA TYR A 323 19.35 6.76 12.17
C TYR A 323 19.88 6.53 13.59
N LEU A 324 19.08 6.78 14.62
CA LEU A 324 19.46 6.56 16.02
C LEU A 324 19.69 5.08 16.38
N GLN A 325 19.12 4.16 15.62
CA GLN A 325 19.39 2.72 15.74
C GLN A 325 20.69 2.32 15.01
N ARG A 326 20.93 2.88 13.82
CA ARG A 326 22.10 2.56 12.98
C ARG A 326 23.39 3.22 13.46
N ARG A 327 23.31 4.51 13.81
CA ARG A 327 24.39 5.36 14.35
C ARG A 327 25.65 5.40 13.46
N ASP A 328 25.47 5.23 12.15
CA ASP A 328 26.57 5.20 11.18
C ASP A 328 26.50 6.38 10.19
N ASP A 329 27.66 6.75 9.65
CA ASP A 329 27.80 7.90 8.73
C ASP A 329 26.96 7.74 7.46
N ARG A 330 26.87 6.52 6.92
CA ARG A 330 26.05 6.26 5.74
C ARG A 330 24.57 6.47 6.07
N ALA A 331 24.13 6.10 7.27
CA ALA A 331 22.77 6.33 7.73
C ALA A 331 22.43 7.83 7.89
N LEU A 332 23.43 8.68 8.19
CA LEU A 332 23.26 10.13 8.21
C LEU A 332 23.06 10.68 6.79
N ILE A 333 23.86 10.24 5.82
CA ILE A 333 23.76 10.69 4.42
C ILE A 333 22.46 10.19 3.78
N GLU A 334 22.16 8.89 3.90
CA GLU A 334 20.90 8.29 3.41
C GLU A 334 19.69 8.92 4.10
N GLY A 335 19.79 9.23 5.40
CA GLY A 335 18.73 9.89 6.16
C GLY A 335 18.49 11.33 5.70
N ALA A 336 19.54 12.11 5.48
CA ALA A 336 19.43 13.47 4.96
C ALA A 336 18.77 13.49 3.58
N LEU A 337 19.19 12.59 2.67
CA LEU A 337 18.56 12.39 1.37
C LEU A 337 17.06 12.07 1.52
N LEU A 338 16.71 11.12 2.40
CA LEU A 338 15.33 10.71 2.58
C LEU A 338 14.45 11.80 3.19
N CYS A 339 14.96 12.63 4.10
CA CYS A 339 14.22 13.78 4.61
C CYS A 339 13.95 14.82 3.51
N ALA A 340 14.96 15.12 2.67
CA ALA A 340 14.81 16.03 1.54
C ALA A 340 13.81 15.49 0.50
N LEU A 341 13.91 14.21 0.16
CA LEU A 341 13.03 13.56 -0.81
C LEU A 341 11.60 13.38 -0.24
N ALA A 342 11.45 13.09 1.05
CA ALA A 342 10.16 13.05 1.71
C ALA A 342 9.43 14.39 1.61
N PHE A 343 10.15 15.50 1.83
CA PHE A 343 9.57 16.82 1.69
C PHE A 343 9.07 17.07 0.27
N PHE A 344 9.89 16.81 -0.75
CA PHE A 344 9.48 16.99 -2.14
C PHE A 344 8.32 16.08 -2.55
N VAL A 345 8.35 14.80 -2.15
CA VAL A 345 7.36 13.81 -2.59
C VAL A 345 6.03 13.94 -1.83
N LEU A 346 6.08 14.16 -0.51
CA LEU A 346 4.90 14.03 0.36
C LEU A 346 4.24 15.37 0.72
N ALA A 347 4.97 16.50 0.73
CA ALA A 347 4.38 17.79 1.04
C ALA A 347 3.58 18.36 -0.14
N THR A 348 2.57 19.16 0.15
CA THR A 348 1.91 20.04 -0.83
C THR A 348 2.74 21.33 -1.01
N ARG A 349 2.33 22.19 -1.94
CA ARG A 349 2.98 23.49 -2.26
C ARG A 349 4.38 23.33 -2.81
N MET A 350 4.60 22.24 -3.55
CA MET A 350 5.89 21.89 -4.10
C MET A 350 6.06 22.45 -5.50
N HIS A 351 7.26 22.94 -5.80
CA HIS A 351 7.71 23.32 -7.14
C HIS A 351 8.66 22.27 -7.72
N GLU A 352 8.73 22.18 -9.04
CA GLU A 352 9.60 21.28 -9.82
C GLU A 352 11.04 21.20 -9.30
N ARG A 353 11.60 22.35 -8.93
CA ARG A 353 12.99 22.50 -8.50
C ARG A 353 13.25 22.07 -7.06
N TYR A 354 12.22 21.86 -6.24
CA TYR A 354 12.40 21.49 -4.83
C TYR A 354 13.01 20.09 -4.66
N VAL A 355 13.01 19.27 -5.73
CA VAL A 355 13.74 17.99 -5.77
C VAL A 355 15.26 18.16 -5.70
N TYR A 356 15.80 19.36 -5.98
CA TYR A 356 17.25 19.63 -6.03
C TYR A 356 17.98 19.17 -4.78
N GLY A 357 17.39 19.36 -3.59
CA GLY A 357 18.00 18.91 -2.33
C GLY A 357 18.25 17.41 -2.27
N ALA A 358 17.28 16.61 -2.69
CA ALA A 358 17.41 15.17 -2.77
C ALA A 358 18.42 14.77 -3.87
N PHE A 359 18.36 15.43 -5.03
CA PHE A 359 19.33 15.25 -6.11
C PHE A 359 20.77 15.51 -5.65
N LEU A 360 21.02 16.59 -4.90
CA LEU A 360 22.36 16.92 -4.41
C LEU A 360 22.85 15.88 -3.38
N LEU A 361 21.99 15.52 -2.42
CA LEU A 361 22.33 14.60 -1.33
C LEU A 361 22.50 13.13 -1.76
N THR A 362 22.05 12.75 -2.96
CA THR A 362 22.35 11.42 -3.52
C THR A 362 23.74 11.33 -4.15
N MET A 363 24.38 12.44 -4.53
CA MET A 363 25.70 12.40 -5.19
C MET A 363 26.78 11.71 -4.35
N PRO A 364 26.89 11.93 -3.02
CA PRO A 364 27.83 11.18 -2.20
C PRO A 364 27.52 9.69 -2.08
N LEU A 365 26.28 9.25 -2.33
CA LEU A 365 25.87 7.86 -2.14
C LEU A 365 26.41 6.89 -3.17
N VAL A 366 26.96 7.38 -4.29
CA VAL A 366 27.63 6.52 -5.30
C VAL A 366 28.81 5.73 -4.71
N ALA A 367 29.39 6.23 -3.61
CA ALA A 367 30.39 5.53 -2.82
C ALA A 367 29.90 4.19 -2.22
N PHE A 368 28.58 4.04 -2.05
CA PHE A 368 27.96 2.89 -1.36
C PHE A 368 27.30 1.89 -2.31
N GLY A 369 27.69 1.91 -3.59
CA GLY A 369 27.34 0.89 -4.59
C GLY A 369 26.07 1.19 -5.38
N ARG A 370 25.46 0.14 -5.97
CA ARG A 370 24.37 0.27 -6.97
C ARG A 370 23.18 1.12 -6.52
N THR A 371 22.92 1.22 -5.22
CA THR A 371 21.79 2.01 -4.69
C THR A 371 21.99 3.50 -4.92
N GLY A 372 23.17 4.03 -4.63
CA GLY A 372 23.49 5.44 -4.90
C GLY A 372 23.46 5.73 -6.39
N TRP A 373 23.98 4.82 -7.23
CA TRP A 373 23.95 4.98 -8.68
C TRP A 373 22.53 5.08 -9.25
N ILE A 374 21.64 4.16 -8.86
CA ILE A 374 20.23 4.17 -9.33
C ILE A 374 19.53 5.45 -8.87
N ALA A 375 19.71 5.86 -7.61
CA ALA A 375 19.09 7.06 -7.07
C ALA A 375 19.60 8.33 -7.76
N SER A 376 20.91 8.46 -7.98
CA SER A 376 21.50 9.61 -8.66
C SER A 376 21.07 9.72 -10.11
N ILE A 377 21.02 8.61 -10.85
CA ILE A 377 20.54 8.62 -12.25
C ILE A 377 19.06 8.98 -12.29
N THR A 378 18.24 8.36 -11.45
CA THR A 378 16.78 8.60 -11.44
C THR A 378 16.49 10.06 -11.14
N LEU A 379 17.05 10.61 -10.04
CA LEU A 379 16.83 12.01 -9.65
C LEU A 379 17.42 13.00 -10.65
N THR A 380 18.51 12.67 -11.34
CA THR A 380 19.05 13.50 -12.43
C THR A 380 18.03 13.61 -13.56
N VAL A 381 17.50 12.47 -14.03
CA VAL A 381 16.56 12.42 -15.16
C VAL A 381 15.25 13.09 -14.80
N THR A 382 14.67 12.74 -13.65
CA THR A 382 13.38 13.29 -13.23
C THR A 382 13.49 14.79 -12.96
N MET A 383 14.56 15.28 -12.30
CA MET A 383 14.77 16.71 -12.09
C MET A 383 14.93 17.46 -13.42
N TYR A 384 15.77 16.97 -14.34
CA TYR A 384 15.97 17.63 -15.63
C TYR A 384 14.66 17.77 -16.41
N LEU A 385 13.90 16.68 -16.52
CA LEU A 385 12.62 16.67 -17.22
C LEU A 385 11.57 17.53 -16.52
N ASN A 386 11.60 17.58 -15.18
CA ASN A 386 10.68 18.42 -14.42
C ASN A 386 10.93 19.92 -14.65
N LEU A 387 12.20 20.31 -14.76
CA LEU A 387 12.60 21.68 -15.11
C LEU A 387 12.24 22.00 -16.57
N ALA A 388 12.54 21.11 -17.50
CA ALA A 388 12.21 21.29 -18.91
C ALA A 388 10.69 21.46 -19.13
N TYR A 389 9.88 20.69 -18.41
CA TYR A 389 8.42 20.84 -18.39
C TYR A 389 8.00 22.27 -17.98
N SER A 390 8.58 22.81 -16.92
CA SER A 390 8.17 24.11 -16.38
C SER A 390 8.57 25.28 -17.27
N LEU A 391 9.69 25.17 -18.00
CA LEU A 391 10.03 26.16 -19.00
C LEU A 391 9.07 26.10 -20.20
N ALA A 392 8.73 24.90 -20.67
CA ALA A 392 7.72 24.74 -21.71
C ALA A 392 6.36 25.32 -21.27
N TYR A 393 5.99 25.08 -20.01
CA TYR A 393 4.79 25.67 -19.38
C TYR A 393 4.82 27.19 -19.45
N GLN A 394 5.93 27.80 -19.04
CA GLN A 394 6.08 29.24 -19.10
C GLN A 394 5.90 29.78 -20.53
N THR A 395 6.55 29.17 -21.52
CA THR A 395 6.44 29.59 -22.93
C THR A 395 5.00 29.52 -23.43
N VAL A 396 4.28 28.43 -23.13
CA VAL A 396 2.87 28.26 -23.51
C VAL A 396 1.98 29.33 -22.87
N MET A 397 2.22 29.63 -21.58
CA MET A 397 1.45 30.65 -20.85
C MET A 397 1.73 32.06 -21.37
N GLU A 398 2.99 32.41 -21.63
CA GLU A 398 3.38 33.72 -22.17
C GLU A 398 2.86 33.94 -23.60
N GLN A 399 2.90 32.90 -24.44
CA GLN A 399 2.42 32.95 -25.82
C GLN A 399 0.89 32.83 -25.93
N HIS A 400 0.18 32.62 -24.81
CA HIS A 400 -1.27 32.41 -24.79
C HIS A 400 -1.74 31.34 -25.80
N THR A 401 -0.98 30.24 -25.91
CA THR A 401 -1.22 29.20 -26.92
C THR A 401 -2.60 28.55 -26.70
N GLN A 402 -3.46 28.59 -27.72
CA GLN A 402 -4.80 28.01 -27.63
C GLN A 402 -4.79 26.48 -27.78
N GLY A 403 -5.74 25.80 -27.12
CA GLY A 403 -5.95 24.35 -27.24
C GLY A 403 -5.01 23.48 -26.40
N VAL A 404 -4.25 24.07 -25.47
CA VAL A 404 -3.31 23.37 -24.58
C VAL A 404 -3.88 23.32 -23.16
N ASP A 405 -3.78 22.17 -22.49
CA ASP A 405 -4.16 22.03 -21.09
C ASP A 405 -3.12 22.71 -20.18
N ALA A 406 -3.47 23.88 -19.64
CA ALA A 406 -2.63 24.64 -18.71
C ALA A 406 -2.41 23.90 -17.38
N THR A 407 -3.17 22.85 -17.07
CA THR A 407 -2.98 22.08 -15.84
C THR A 407 -2.02 20.91 -16.01
N ASN A 408 -1.77 20.44 -17.24
CA ASN A 408 -0.76 19.42 -17.55
C ASN A 408 -0.39 19.36 -19.05
N LEU A 409 0.78 19.89 -19.40
CA LEU A 409 1.24 19.91 -20.80
C LEU A 409 1.61 18.54 -21.37
N TRP A 410 2.07 17.62 -20.53
CA TRP A 410 2.70 16.36 -20.99
C TRP A 410 1.79 15.14 -20.74
N GLY A 411 0.56 15.37 -20.27
CA GLY A 411 -0.41 14.32 -19.94
C GLY A 411 0.20 13.21 -19.09
N ALA A 412 0.08 11.97 -19.54
CA ALA A 412 0.59 10.77 -18.87
C ALA A 412 2.11 10.81 -18.60
N GLY A 413 2.91 11.50 -19.43
CA GLY A 413 4.35 11.60 -19.24
C GLY A 413 4.74 12.26 -17.91
N ALA A 414 4.01 13.30 -17.52
CA ALA A 414 4.22 13.97 -16.23
C ALA A 414 3.86 13.07 -15.05
N HIS A 415 2.78 12.29 -15.15
CA HIS A 415 2.35 11.35 -14.11
C HIS A 415 3.35 10.20 -13.93
N LEU A 416 3.90 9.65 -15.02
CA LEU A 416 4.92 8.59 -14.98
C LEU A 416 6.24 9.06 -14.33
N LEU A 417 6.67 10.28 -14.62
CA LEU A 417 7.87 10.87 -14.01
C LEU A 417 7.65 11.19 -12.52
N SER A 418 6.44 11.62 -12.16
CA SER A 418 5.99 11.77 -10.77
C SER A 418 6.03 10.45 -10.02
N LEU A 419 5.50 9.39 -10.64
CA LEU A 419 5.53 8.04 -10.10
C LEU A 419 6.97 7.54 -9.91
N ALA A 420 7.90 7.85 -10.80
CA ALA A 420 9.31 7.47 -10.65
C ALA A 420 9.94 8.06 -9.38
N ASN A 421 9.68 9.33 -9.06
CA ASN A 421 10.14 9.95 -7.81
C ASN A 421 9.49 9.31 -6.57
N VAL A 422 8.19 9.03 -6.62
CA VAL A 422 7.44 8.37 -5.54
C VAL A 422 7.97 6.96 -5.28
N VAL A 423 8.14 6.16 -6.33
CA VAL A 423 8.69 4.80 -6.27
C VAL A 423 10.12 4.83 -5.73
N LEU A 424 10.95 5.78 -6.18
CA LEU A 424 12.31 5.93 -5.67
C LEU A 424 12.31 6.23 -4.17
N PHE A 425 11.46 7.16 -3.70
CA PHE A 425 11.33 7.49 -2.28
C PHE A 425 10.98 6.27 -1.44
N PHE A 426 9.92 5.55 -1.79
CA PHE A 426 9.50 4.36 -1.04
C PHE A 426 10.52 3.23 -1.14
N TRP A 427 11.20 3.05 -2.28
CA TRP A 427 12.26 2.06 -2.44
C TRP A 427 13.48 2.38 -1.56
N LEU A 428 13.97 3.63 -1.56
CA LEU A 428 15.06 4.06 -0.71
C LEU A 428 14.68 3.95 0.77
N GLY A 429 13.46 4.37 1.14
CA GLY A 429 12.91 4.23 2.48
C GLY A 429 12.87 2.78 2.95
N TYR A 430 12.35 1.87 2.11
CA TYR A 430 12.35 0.43 2.39
C TYR A 430 13.76 -0.13 2.62
N ARG A 431 14.76 0.27 1.82
CA ARG A 431 16.15 -0.18 2.00
C ARG A 431 16.78 0.38 3.27
N TYR A 432 16.54 1.65 3.55
CA TYR A 432 17.06 2.34 4.74
C TYR A 432 16.50 1.73 6.04
N LEU A 433 15.18 1.49 6.05
CA LEU A 433 14.45 0.90 7.16
C LEU A 433 14.67 -0.63 7.26
N GLY A 434 14.86 -1.33 6.14
CA GLY A 434 14.86 -2.80 6.04
C GLY A 434 16.21 -3.49 5.90
N SER A 435 17.33 -2.77 5.73
CA SER A 435 18.67 -3.36 5.61
C SER A 435 19.13 -3.98 6.94
N ALA A 436 18.87 -5.28 7.09
CA ALA A 436 19.44 -6.16 8.11
C ALA A 436 20.77 -6.81 7.65
N GLU A 437 21.37 -6.31 6.57
CA GLU A 437 22.66 -6.74 6.05
C GLU A 437 23.70 -5.63 6.24
N GLN A 438 24.41 -5.65 7.37
CA GLN A 438 25.88 -5.71 7.48
C GLN A 438 26.39 -5.14 8.82
N ARG A 439 27.10 -6.03 9.55
CA ARG A 439 27.93 -5.86 10.74
C ARG A 439 27.24 -5.40 12.04
N ALA A 440 26.93 -6.39 12.88
CA ALA A 440 26.91 -6.23 14.32
C ALA A 440 28.27 -5.68 14.78
N VAL A 441 28.30 -4.43 15.23
CA VAL A 441 29.30 -3.99 16.21
C VAL A 441 28.78 -4.49 17.56
N PRO A 442 29.61 -5.14 18.39
CA PRO A 442 29.20 -5.57 19.72
C PRO A 442 28.70 -4.37 20.52
N ILE A 443 27.46 -4.44 21.00
CA ILE A 443 26.95 -3.47 21.97
C ILE A 443 27.70 -3.78 23.28
N PRO A 444 28.42 -2.82 23.90
CA PRO A 444 28.92 -3.03 25.25
C PRO A 444 27.74 -3.30 26.17
N ALA A 445 27.85 -4.33 27.01
CA ALA A 445 26.80 -4.71 27.95
C ALA A 445 26.23 -3.48 28.66
N ALA A 446 24.92 -3.27 28.54
CA ALA A 446 24.25 -2.11 29.11
C ALA A 446 24.45 -2.09 30.63
N ALA A 447 24.84 -0.93 31.15
CA ALA A 447 24.87 -0.69 32.59
C ALA A 447 23.45 -0.86 33.18
N PRO A 448 23.30 -1.33 34.43
CA PRO A 448 22.00 -1.45 35.08
C PRO A 448 21.33 -0.07 35.17
N VAL A 449 20.06 -0.01 34.78
CA VAL A 449 19.24 1.20 34.90
C VAL A 449 18.89 1.43 36.38
N PRO A 450 19.01 2.65 36.93
CA PRO A 450 18.61 2.94 38.30
C PRO A 450 17.09 2.79 38.49
N ALA A 451 16.68 2.21 39.61
CA ALA A 451 15.32 1.82 39.96
C ALA A 451 14.32 2.98 40.23
N GLY A 452 14.48 4.14 39.60
CA GLY A 452 13.68 5.35 39.90
C GLY A 452 12.89 5.96 38.74
N ALA A 453 12.99 5.42 37.52
CA ALA A 453 12.40 6.03 36.31
C ALA A 453 11.11 5.34 35.81
N GLU A 454 10.21 4.93 36.71
CA GLU A 454 9.14 3.96 36.38
C GLU A 454 7.70 4.49 36.31
N ALA A 455 7.39 5.73 36.71
CA ALA A 455 5.98 6.13 36.86
C ALA A 455 5.26 6.55 35.55
N GLY A 456 5.94 7.21 34.60
CA GLY A 456 5.29 7.77 33.39
C GLY A 456 5.01 6.77 32.26
N ASP A 457 5.58 5.57 32.34
CA ASP A 457 5.71 4.63 31.23
C ASP A 457 4.85 3.36 31.41
N ALA A 458 4.17 3.25 32.56
CA ALA A 458 3.50 2.03 33.01
C ALA A 458 2.33 1.60 32.10
N TRP A 459 1.58 2.54 31.53
CA TRP A 459 0.47 2.24 30.62
C TRP A 459 0.96 1.67 29.28
N LEU A 460 1.95 2.33 28.65
CA LEU A 460 2.55 1.88 27.38
C LEU A 460 3.27 0.55 27.57
N ARG A 461 3.97 0.37 28.70
CA ARG A 461 4.59 -0.91 29.06
C ARG A 461 3.55 -1.99 29.34
N ARG A 462 2.42 -1.70 30.00
CA ARG A 462 1.30 -2.66 30.18
C ARG A 462 0.66 -3.04 28.85
N LEU A 463 0.47 -2.10 27.93
CA LEU A 463 -0.07 -2.34 26.59
C LEU A 463 0.87 -3.20 25.75
N VAL A 464 2.18 -2.88 25.75
CA VAL A 464 3.22 -3.66 25.06
C VAL A 464 3.40 -5.04 25.70
N ALA A 465 3.36 -5.15 27.03
CA ALA A 465 3.43 -6.43 27.74
C ALA A 465 2.21 -7.31 27.43
N SER A 466 1.01 -6.71 27.39
CA SER A 466 -0.22 -7.41 27.00
C SER A 466 -0.19 -7.90 25.55
N GLY A 467 0.49 -7.17 24.66
CA GLY A 467 0.70 -7.57 23.27
C GLY A 467 1.62 -8.79 23.10
N ARG A 468 2.60 -9.00 23.99
CA ARG A 468 3.56 -10.11 23.88
C ARG A 468 2.96 -11.48 24.21
N ALA A 469 1.84 -11.51 24.92
CA ALA A 469 1.10 -12.74 25.24
C ALA A 469 0.28 -13.30 24.06
N TRP A 470 0.24 -12.61 22.90
CA TRP A 470 -0.49 -13.05 21.70
C TRP A 470 0.22 -14.10 20.84
N PHE A 471 1.48 -14.45 21.16
CA PHE A 471 2.19 -15.49 20.45
C PHE A 471 2.06 -16.84 21.15
N SER A 472 1.09 -17.66 20.72
CA SER A 472 1.06 -19.11 21.04
C SER A 472 1.59 -19.92 19.85
N PRO A 473 2.56 -20.82 20.04
CA PRO A 473 3.05 -21.72 18.99
C PRO A 473 2.05 -22.85 18.69
N ARG A 474 1.09 -23.13 19.57
CA ARG A 474 0.09 -24.20 19.39
C ARG A 474 -1.20 -23.74 18.72
N GLU A 475 -1.35 -22.45 18.46
CA GLU A 475 -2.58 -21.93 17.86
C GLU A 475 -2.85 -22.55 16.47
N GLY A 476 -4.06 -23.07 16.24
CA GLY A 476 -4.48 -23.58 14.94
C GLY A 476 -3.78 -24.87 14.45
N ILE A 477 -3.03 -25.58 15.29
CA ILE A 477 -2.25 -26.77 14.86
C ILE A 477 -3.07 -28.05 14.66
N ALA A 478 -4.34 -28.07 15.08
CA ALA A 478 -5.20 -29.25 15.05
C ALA A 478 -5.33 -29.85 13.63
N SER A 479 -4.74 -31.02 13.39
CA SER A 479 -4.85 -31.72 12.11
C SER A 479 -6.22 -32.35 11.90
N LEU A 480 -6.62 -32.50 10.63
CA LEU A 480 -7.76 -33.33 10.25
C LEU A 480 -7.37 -34.80 10.41
N THR A 481 -8.06 -35.49 11.31
CA THR A 481 -7.99 -36.93 11.49
C THR A 481 -8.80 -37.65 10.41
N ARG A 482 -8.70 -38.99 10.36
CA ARG A 482 -9.56 -39.80 9.49
C ARG A 482 -11.05 -39.55 9.77
N THR A 483 -11.42 -39.38 11.03
CA THR A 483 -12.82 -39.08 11.41
C THR A 483 -13.26 -37.71 10.92
N ASP A 484 -12.38 -36.71 10.92
CA ASP A 484 -12.70 -35.38 10.40
C ASP A 484 -12.93 -35.42 8.88
N TRP A 485 -12.11 -36.17 8.13
CA TRP A 485 -12.31 -36.34 6.68
C TRP A 485 -13.62 -37.07 6.34
N LEU A 486 -13.97 -38.10 7.09
CA LEU A 486 -15.26 -38.79 6.94
C LEU A 486 -16.43 -37.87 7.29
N ALA A 487 -16.31 -37.07 8.35
CA ALA A 487 -17.33 -36.09 8.72
C ALA A 487 -17.50 -35.02 7.65
N ILE A 488 -16.40 -34.45 7.12
CA ILE A 488 -16.46 -33.50 6.00
C ILE A 488 -17.18 -34.12 4.81
N ALA A 489 -16.78 -35.32 4.38
CA ALA A 489 -17.43 -36.00 3.26
C ALA A 489 -18.92 -36.22 3.50
N ALA A 490 -19.32 -36.62 4.72
CA ALA A 490 -20.71 -36.82 5.09
C ALA A 490 -21.50 -35.49 5.07
N PHE A 491 -21.00 -34.42 5.67
CA PHE A 491 -21.69 -33.12 5.68
C PHE A 491 -21.79 -32.50 4.28
N VAL A 492 -20.74 -32.59 3.47
CA VAL A 492 -20.77 -32.16 2.07
C VAL A 492 -21.83 -32.95 1.30
N ALA A 493 -21.87 -34.28 1.46
CA ALA A 493 -22.88 -35.12 0.82
C ALA A 493 -24.30 -34.81 1.29
N VAL A 494 -24.51 -34.57 2.59
CA VAL A 494 -25.82 -34.19 3.15
C VAL A 494 -26.26 -32.82 2.65
N ALA A 495 -25.38 -31.81 2.67
CA ALA A 495 -25.69 -30.48 2.15
C ALA A 495 -26.09 -30.53 0.68
N PHE A 496 -25.32 -31.28 -0.13
CA PHE A 496 -25.66 -31.53 -1.54
C PHE A 496 -27.00 -32.24 -1.70
N ALA A 497 -27.23 -33.30 -0.93
CA ALA A 497 -28.46 -34.10 -1.00
C ALA A 497 -29.71 -33.29 -0.61
N ILE A 498 -29.61 -32.39 0.36
CA ILE A 498 -30.71 -31.49 0.75
C ILE A 498 -30.95 -30.45 -0.37
N ALA A 499 -29.87 -29.82 -0.87
CA ALA A 499 -29.95 -28.76 -1.88
C ALA A 499 -30.49 -29.23 -3.24
N ILE A 500 -30.25 -30.50 -3.63
CA ILE A 500 -30.71 -31.03 -4.92
C ILE A 500 -32.20 -31.42 -4.93
N VAL A 501 -32.87 -31.51 -3.76
CA VAL A 501 -34.30 -31.85 -3.71
C VAL A 501 -35.13 -30.76 -4.38
N ASN A 502 -35.86 -31.15 -5.44
CA ASN A 502 -36.73 -30.26 -6.23
C ASN A 502 -36.02 -28.99 -6.75
N TYR A 503 -34.70 -29.04 -6.98
CA TYR A 503 -33.92 -27.83 -7.27
C TYR A 503 -34.18 -27.21 -8.65
N GLY A 504 -34.70 -28.01 -9.59
CA GLY A 504 -35.14 -27.52 -10.90
C GLY A 504 -36.41 -26.64 -10.84
N TRP A 505 -37.03 -26.51 -9.66
CA TRP A 505 -38.16 -25.62 -9.43
C TRP A 505 -37.70 -24.29 -8.78
N PRO A 506 -38.21 -23.13 -9.24
CA PRO A 506 -39.03 -22.96 -10.44
C PRO A 506 -38.19 -23.14 -11.71
N PRO A 507 -38.80 -23.60 -12.83
CA PRO A 507 -38.09 -23.86 -14.07
C PRO A 507 -37.67 -22.58 -14.80
N GLU A 508 -38.26 -21.44 -14.42
CA GLU A 508 -37.94 -20.11 -14.95
C GLU A 508 -36.75 -19.48 -14.22
N ARG A 509 -36.08 -18.53 -14.89
CA ARG A 509 -35.02 -17.71 -14.30
C ARG A 509 -35.67 -16.71 -13.35
N ILE A 510 -35.23 -16.70 -12.09
CA ILE A 510 -35.73 -15.80 -11.06
C ILE A 510 -34.68 -14.77 -10.68
N PHE A 511 -35.11 -13.58 -10.27
CA PHE A 511 -34.22 -12.51 -9.80
C PHE A 511 -33.00 -12.32 -10.74
N ASP A 512 -31.79 -12.31 -10.19
CA ASP A 512 -30.52 -12.11 -10.91
C ASP A 512 -30.16 -13.27 -11.85
N GLU A 513 -30.84 -14.42 -11.81
CA GLU A 513 -30.64 -15.48 -12.81
C GLU A 513 -31.02 -15.01 -14.22
N ILE A 514 -31.91 -14.01 -14.32
CA ILE A 514 -32.28 -13.37 -15.60
C ILE A 514 -31.04 -12.78 -16.29
N TYR A 515 -30.04 -12.35 -15.50
CA TYR A 515 -28.79 -11.78 -15.97
C TYR A 515 -27.64 -12.80 -15.96
N PHE A 516 -27.41 -13.48 -14.83
CA PHE A 516 -26.25 -14.38 -14.66
C PHE A 516 -26.37 -15.68 -15.48
N ALA A 517 -27.51 -16.35 -15.47
CA ALA A 517 -27.72 -17.57 -16.27
C ALA A 517 -27.75 -17.24 -17.76
N ARG A 518 -28.32 -16.08 -18.11
CA ARG A 518 -28.26 -15.56 -19.48
C ARG A 518 -26.83 -15.32 -19.94
N ALA A 519 -25.99 -14.68 -19.13
CA ALA A 519 -24.59 -14.45 -19.47
C ALA A 519 -23.80 -15.77 -19.61
N GLY A 520 -24.10 -16.77 -18.78
CA GLY A 520 -23.56 -18.12 -18.94
C GLY A 520 -23.89 -18.72 -20.30
N GLU A 521 -25.12 -18.54 -20.77
CA GLU A 521 -25.55 -18.96 -22.11
C GLU A 521 -24.83 -18.20 -23.23
N GLU A 522 -24.70 -16.88 -23.08
CA GLU A 522 -24.03 -16.00 -24.04
C GLU A 522 -22.55 -16.36 -24.20
N TYR A 523 -21.87 -16.72 -23.10
CA TYR A 523 -20.51 -17.26 -23.14
C TYR A 523 -20.42 -18.55 -23.98
N LEU A 524 -21.33 -19.50 -23.78
CA LEU A 524 -21.33 -20.77 -24.51
C LEU A 524 -21.66 -20.60 -26.01
N ARG A 525 -22.44 -19.58 -26.35
CA ARG A 525 -22.79 -19.24 -27.74
C ARG A 525 -21.72 -18.43 -28.45
N GLY A 526 -20.71 -17.94 -27.73
CA GLY A 526 -19.72 -17.03 -28.29
C GLY A 526 -20.35 -15.72 -28.76
N ILE A 527 -21.22 -15.12 -27.95
CA ILE A 527 -21.80 -13.80 -28.20
C ILE A 527 -21.57 -12.86 -27.03
N ASN A 528 -21.68 -11.55 -27.26
CA ASN A 528 -21.45 -10.53 -26.24
C ASN A 528 -22.37 -10.70 -25.03
N GLN A 529 -21.79 -10.53 -23.83
CA GLN A 529 -22.50 -10.75 -22.59
C GLN A 529 -23.30 -9.51 -22.19
N PHE A 530 -24.58 -9.72 -21.87
CA PHE A 530 -25.47 -8.67 -21.40
C PHE A 530 -25.13 -8.24 -19.97
N GLU A 531 -24.77 -9.19 -19.11
CA GLU A 531 -24.43 -8.89 -17.73
C GLU A 531 -22.97 -8.47 -17.60
N TRP A 532 -22.69 -7.18 -17.69
CA TRP A 532 -21.35 -6.58 -17.63
C TRP A 532 -21.05 -5.90 -16.29
N THR A 533 -21.97 -5.91 -15.32
CA THR A 533 -21.81 -5.18 -14.05
C THR A 533 -20.86 -5.86 -13.07
N HIS A 534 -20.47 -7.10 -13.37
CA HIS A 534 -19.56 -7.90 -12.55
C HIS A 534 -18.50 -8.64 -13.38
N PRO A 535 -17.36 -9.02 -12.78
CA PRO A 535 -16.33 -9.79 -13.46
C PRO A 535 -16.79 -11.22 -13.89
N PRO A 536 -16.08 -11.88 -14.82
CA PRO A 536 -16.60 -13.08 -15.50
C PRO A 536 -16.67 -14.37 -14.69
N PHE A 537 -15.82 -14.59 -13.69
CA PHE A 537 -15.54 -15.94 -13.17
C PHE A 537 -16.78 -16.71 -12.73
N THR A 538 -17.67 -16.12 -11.93
CA THR A 538 -18.91 -16.80 -11.52
C THR A 538 -19.79 -17.15 -12.72
N LYS A 539 -19.90 -16.25 -13.70
CA LYS A 539 -20.67 -16.50 -14.92
C LYS A 539 -20.04 -17.62 -15.75
N LEU A 540 -18.72 -17.77 -15.73
CA LEU A 540 -18.02 -18.91 -16.34
C LEU A 540 -18.25 -20.21 -15.58
N VAL A 541 -18.38 -20.17 -14.25
CA VAL A 541 -18.81 -21.34 -13.46
C VAL A 541 -20.23 -21.75 -13.87
N ILE A 542 -21.14 -20.79 -14.02
CA ILE A 542 -22.51 -21.06 -14.50
C ILE A 542 -22.49 -21.61 -15.93
N ALA A 543 -21.70 -21.02 -16.83
CA ALA A 543 -21.51 -21.52 -18.19
C ALA A 543 -20.97 -22.96 -18.21
N LEU A 544 -19.98 -23.27 -17.37
CA LEU A 544 -19.46 -24.64 -17.21
C LEU A 544 -20.55 -25.59 -16.69
N SER A 545 -21.38 -25.14 -15.75
CA SER A 545 -22.51 -25.91 -15.25
C SER A 545 -23.48 -26.26 -16.38
N MET A 546 -23.82 -25.26 -17.20
CA MET A 546 -24.72 -25.45 -18.34
C MET A 546 -24.12 -26.38 -19.41
N LEU A 547 -22.82 -26.28 -19.65
CA LEU A 547 -22.10 -27.16 -20.58
C LEU A 547 -22.13 -28.63 -20.14
N LEU A 548 -21.97 -28.88 -18.85
CA LEU A 548 -21.92 -30.24 -18.28
C LEU A 548 -23.30 -30.87 -18.10
N PHE A 549 -24.34 -30.06 -17.84
CA PHE A 549 -25.62 -30.55 -17.33
C PHE A 549 -26.86 -30.08 -18.13
N GLY A 550 -26.69 -29.43 -19.27
CA GLY A 550 -27.77 -28.88 -20.10
C GLY A 550 -28.13 -27.44 -19.72
N GLY A 551 -29.11 -26.79 -20.38
CA GLY A 551 -29.49 -25.40 -20.04
C GLY A 551 -29.33 -24.36 -21.15
N LEU A 552 -28.87 -24.74 -22.35
CA LEU A 552 -28.79 -23.87 -23.52
C LEU A 552 -30.16 -23.72 -24.21
N HIS A 553 -30.57 -22.50 -24.60
CA HIS A 553 -31.79 -22.31 -25.36
C HIS A 553 -31.65 -22.95 -26.75
N GLY A 554 -32.57 -23.87 -27.09
CA GLY A 554 -32.52 -24.72 -28.28
C GLY A 554 -32.05 -26.16 -28.05
N LEU A 555 -31.47 -26.49 -26.88
CA LEU A 555 -31.00 -27.85 -26.52
C LEU A 555 -31.58 -28.35 -25.18
N GLY A 556 -32.64 -27.71 -24.67
CA GLY A 556 -33.25 -28.01 -23.37
C GLY A 556 -32.82 -27.02 -22.29
N ASN A 557 -33.36 -25.79 -22.33
CA ASN A 557 -33.18 -24.73 -21.33
C ASN A 557 -33.83 -25.17 -20.00
N THR A 558 -33.06 -25.81 -19.12
CA THR A 558 -33.54 -26.35 -17.85
C THR A 558 -32.82 -25.72 -16.66
N ALA A 559 -33.58 -25.37 -15.63
CA ALA A 559 -33.04 -24.81 -14.38
C ALA A 559 -32.01 -25.71 -13.69
N PHE A 560 -32.04 -27.00 -14.01
CA PHE A 560 -31.02 -27.96 -13.65
C PHE A 560 -29.61 -27.48 -14.05
N GLY A 561 -29.46 -27.12 -15.31
CA GLY A 561 -28.20 -26.76 -15.94
C GLY A 561 -27.47 -25.58 -15.30
N TRP A 562 -28.14 -24.44 -15.18
CA TRP A 562 -27.52 -23.20 -14.71
C TRP A 562 -27.32 -23.14 -13.18
N ARG A 563 -28.02 -23.98 -12.39
CA ARG A 563 -27.91 -23.99 -10.91
C ARG A 563 -26.96 -25.06 -10.35
N PHE A 564 -26.65 -26.13 -11.09
CA PHE A 564 -25.99 -27.31 -10.51
C PHE A 564 -24.64 -27.04 -9.82
N LEU A 565 -23.70 -26.33 -10.46
CA LEU A 565 -22.39 -26.07 -9.83
C LEU A 565 -22.48 -25.15 -8.61
N ASN A 566 -23.49 -24.27 -8.51
CA ASN A 566 -23.72 -23.47 -7.31
C ASN A 566 -24.04 -24.35 -6.09
N ILE A 567 -24.83 -25.42 -6.30
CA ILE A 567 -25.12 -26.42 -5.25
C ILE A 567 -23.85 -27.14 -4.82
N VAL A 568 -23.00 -27.54 -5.78
CA VAL A 568 -21.72 -28.20 -5.48
C VAL A 568 -20.80 -27.28 -4.69
N ILE A 569 -20.72 -26.00 -5.07
CA ILE A 569 -19.89 -25.00 -4.40
C ILE A 569 -20.38 -24.77 -2.96
N GLY A 570 -21.70 -24.57 -2.76
CA GLY A 570 -22.26 -24.43 -1.42
C GLY A 570 -22.04 -25.68 -0.54
N ALA A 571 -22.14 -26.87 -1.13
CA ALA A 571 -21.81 -28.10 -0.40
C ALA A 571 -20.33 -28.17 0.01
N VAL A 572 -19.41 -27.70 -0.85
CA VAL A 572 -17.97 -27.61 -0.54
C VAL A 572 -17.70 -26.57 0.55
N GLU A 573 -18.44 -25.46 0.58
CA GLU A 573 -18.30 -24.42 1.62
C GLU A 573 -18.45 -24.99 3.02
N VAL A 574 -19.41 -25.90 3.23
CA VAL A 574 -19.62 -26.62 4.50
C VAL A 574 -18.35 -27.36 4.93
N GLY A 575 -17.66 -28.01 3.99
CA GLY A 575 -16.39 -28.69 4.25
C GLY A 575 -15.25 -27.73 4.61
N VAL A 576 -15.20 -26.56 3.97
CA VAL A 576 -14.21 -25.50 4.28
C VAL A 576 -14.47 -24.92 5.67
N VAL A 577 -15.73 -24.62 6.02
CA VAL A 577 -16.13 -24.14 7.34
C VAL A 577 -15.83 -25.18 8.41
N TYR A 578 -16.09 -26.47 8.16
CA TYR A 578 -15.67 -27.55 9.06
C TYR A 578 -14.16 -27.50 9.31
N ALA A 579 -13.35 -27.46 8.24
CA ALA A 579 -11.90 -27.48 8.35
C ALA A 579 -11.36 -26.26 9.10
N PHE A 580 -11.97 -25.09 8.88
CA PHE A 580 -11.61 -23.87 9.59
C PHE A 580 -12.05 -23.93 11.07
N ALA A 581 -13.28 -24.35 11.34
CA ALA A 581 -13.79 -24.55 12.71
C ALA A 581 -12.93 -25.55 13.49
N LYS A 582 -12.51 -26.67 12.87
CA LYS A 582 -11.63 -27.66 13.49
C LYS A 582 -10.30 -27.04 13.92
N ARG A 583 -9.77 -26.11 13.15
CA ARG A 583 -8.52 -25.41 13.45
C ARG A 583 -8.69 -24.39 14.57
N LEU A 584 -9.82 -23.69 14.61
CA LEU A 584 -10.12 -22.67 15.62
C LEU A 584 -10.56 -23.25 16.97
N THR A 585 -11.22 -24.41 16.97
CA THR A 585 -11.79 -25.04 18.18
C THR A 585 -11.02 -26.26 18.66
N ALA A 586 -10.07 -26.76 17.84
CA ALA A 586 -9.38 -28.03 18.01
C ALA A 586 -10.30 -29.26 18.18
N SER A 587 -11.61 -29.14 17.90
CA SER A 587 -12.61 -30.16 18.23
C SER A 587 -13.39 -30.61 17.01
N THR A 588 -13.48 -31.92 16.82
CA THR A 588 -14.28 -32.56 15.77
C THR A 588 -15.78 -32.31 15.99
N VAL A 589 -16.23 -32.28 17.25
CA VAL A 589 -17.64 -32.06 17.61
C VAL A 589 -18.09 -30.65 17.27
N PHE A 590 -17.30 -29.62 17.62
CA PHE A 590 -17.67 -28.24 17.31
C PHE A 590 -17.45 -27.89 15.84
N ALA A 591 -16.49 -28.54 15.16
CA ALA A 591 -16.38 -28.47 13.71
C ALA A 591 -17.60 -29.07 12.99
N ALA A 592 -18.09 -30.22 13.48
CA ALA A 592 -19.33 -30.83 12.99
C ALA A 592 -20.55 -29.95 13.28
N LEU A 593 -20.60 -29.29 14.44
CA LEU A 593 -21.66 -28.33 14.75
C LEU A 593 -21.65 -27.13 13.79
N ALA A 594 -20.47 -26.59 13.47
CA ALA A 594 -20.33 -25.51 12.50
C ALA A 594 -20.84 -25.93 11.11
N ALA A 595 -20.44 -27.11 10.65
CA ALA A 595 -20.94 -27.68 9.40
C ALA A 595 -22.45 -27.91 9.43
N LEU A 596 -23.01 -28.41 10.54
CA LEU A 596 -24.45 -28.59 10.72
C LEU A 596 -25.20 -27.25 10.66
N MET A 597 -24.72 -26.22 11.37
CA MET A 597 -25.33 -24.89 11.35
C MET A 597 -25.41 -24.33 9.93
N LEU A 598 -24.34 -24.42 9.15
CA LEU A 598 -24.34 -23.92 7.77
C LEU A 598 -25.17 -24.80 6.83
N THR A 599 -25.12 -26.13 7.00
CA THR A 599 -25.91 -27.09 6.20
C THR A 599 -27.41 -26.84 6.32
N PHE A 600 -27.87 -26.49 7.52
CA PHE A 600 -29.27 -26.23 7.86
C PHE A 600 -29.54 -24.73 8.05
N ASP A 601 -28.75 -23.86 7.41
CA ASP A 601 -29.04 -22.44 7.32
C ASP A 601 -29.85 -22.15 6.05
N GLY A 602 -30.97 -21.43 6.20
CA GLY A 602 -31.87 -21.14 5.08
C GLY A 602 -31.28 -20.19 4.04
N PHE A 603 -30.42 -19.26 4.47
CA PHE A 603 -29.78 -18.29 3.58
C PHE A 603 -28.72 -19.00 2.73
N HIS A 604 -27.87 -19.81 3.36
CA HIS A 604 -26.91 -20.65 2.64
C HIS A 604 -27.59 -21.62 1.68
N PHE A 605 -28.68 -22.26 2.12
CA PHE A 605 -29.45 -23.16 1.28
C PHE A 605 -30.02 -22.47 0.04
N VAL A 606 -30.65 -21.31 0.21
CA VAL A 606 -31.24 -20.53 -0.91
C VAL A 606 -30.16 -20.07 -1.89
N GLU A 607 -29.08 -19.45 -1.40
CA GLU A 607 -27.99 -18.94 -2.24
C GLU A 607 -27.26 -20.05 -3.00
N SER A 608 -27.16 -21.25 -2.42
CA SER A 608 -26.59 -22.40 -3.13
C SER A 608 -27.47 -22.93 -4.26
N ARG A 609 -28.77 -22.64 -4.24
CA ARG A 609 -29.76 -23.19 -5.17
C ARG A 609 -30.12 -22.28 -6.33
N ILE A 610 -29.69 -21.04 -6.32
CA ILE A 610 -29.93 -20.07 -7.41
C ILE A 610 -28.63 -19.79 -8.15
N ALA A 611 -28.72 -19.51 -9.46
CA ALA A 611 -27.57 -19.26 -10.32
C ALA A 611 -27.10 -17.79 -10.25
N THR A 612 -26.66 -17.37 -9.06
CA THR A 612 -26.12 -16.04 -8.78
C THR A 612 -24.65 -16.14 -8.33
N GLY A 613 -24.04 -15.00 -7.98
CA GLY A 613 -22.61 -14.92 -7.63
C GLY A 613 -22.29 -15.22 -6.17
N GLU A 614 -23.28 -15.11 -5.31
CA GLU A 614 -23.18 -14.95 -3.87
C GLU A 614 -22.54 -16.17 -3.20
N ILE A 615 -23.00 -17.39 -3.54
CA ILE A 615 -22.43 -18.63 -3.00
C ILE A 615 -20.97 -18.83 -3.39
N THR A 616 -20.61 -18.53 -4.65
CA THR A 616 -19.22 -18.65 -5.12
C THR A 616 -18.31 -17.70 -4.36
N ILE A 617 -18.77 -16.47 -4.13
CA ILE A 617 -18.01 -15.46 -3.40
C ILE A 617 -17.86 -15.83 -1.93
N SER A 618 -18.94 -16.24 -1.25
CA SER A 618 -18.91 -16.67 0.16
C SER A 618 -17.92 -17.82 0.37
N THR A 619 -18.00 -18.85 -0.48
CA THR A 619 -17.07 -19.97 -0.45
C THR A 619 -15.62 -19.54 -0.65
N LEU A 620 -15.34 -18.68 -1.64
CA LEU A 620 -13.99 -18.21 -1.92
C LEU A 620 -13.44 -17.28 -0.83
N ILE A 621 -14.29 -16.49 -0.18
CA ILE A 621 -13.95 -15.67 0.98
C ILE A 621 -13.49 -16.55 2.14
N VAL A 622 -14.33 -17.49 2.59
CA VAL A 622 -13.98 -18.33 3.74
C VAL A 622 -12.78 -19.22 3.44
N PHE A 623 -12.66 -19.69 2.19
CA PHE A 623 -11.50 -20.44 1.71
C PHE A 623 -10.22 -19.60 1.70
N SER A 624 -10.28 -18.35 1.22
CA SER A 624 -9.13 -17.44 1.20
C SER A 624 -8.69 -17.04 2.60
N LEU A 625 -9.63 -16.74 3.50
CA LEU A 625 -9.34 -16.47 4.92
C LEU A 625 -8.75 -17.69 5.61
N TYR A 626 -9.25 -18.89 5.31
CA TYR A 626 -8.69 -20.13 5.83
C TYR A 626 -7.26 -20.36 5.32
N ALA A 627 -7.03 -20.21 4.01
CA ALA A 627 -5.70 -20.34 3.40
C ALA A 627 -4.73 -19.28 3.97
N PHE A 628 -5.19 -18.05 4.17
CA PHE A 628 -4.43 -16.98 4.80
C PHE A 628 -4.06 -17.33 6.24
N TYR A 629 -5.01 -17.79 7.04
CA TYR A 629 -4.74 -18.22 8.42
C TYR A 629 -3.70 -19.36 8.46
N ARG A 630 -3.82 -20.34 7.56
CA ARG A 630 -2.85 -21.45 7.44
C ARG A 630 -1.46 -20.97 7.01
N TRP A 631 -1.38 -20.05 6.06
CA TRP A 631 -0.12 -19.43 5.65
C TRP A 631 0.49 -18.60 6.78
N TRP A 632 -0.32 -17.80 7.48
CA TRP A 632 0.11 -16.99 8.61
C TRP A 632 0.66 -17.85 9.76
N LEU A 633 0.06 -19.00 10.05
CA LEU A 633 0.60 -19.93 11.04
C LEU A 633 1.85 -20.68 10.55
N ALA A 634 1.90 -21.07 9.27
CA ALA A 634 3.07 -21.77 8.73
C ALA A 634 4.28 -20.84 8.52
N SER A 635 4.06 -19.52 8.50
CA SER A 635 5.09 -18.49 8.28
C SER A 635 5.86 -18.05 9.52
N GLN A 636 5.65 -18.71 10.67
CA GLN A 636 6.29 -18.32 11.93
C GLN A 636 7.80 -18.57 11.96
N VAL A 637 8.34 -19.41 11.05
CA VAL A 637 9.79 -19.57 10.85
C VAL A 637 10.16 -19.23 9.42
N ARG A 638 11.13 -18.33 9.25
CA ARG A 638 11.75 -18.09 7.96
C ARG A 638 13.11 -18.73 7.88
N VAL A 639 13.28 -19.65 6.95
CA VAL A 639 14.58 -20.22 6.60
C VAL A 639 15.09 -19.58 5.32
N VAL A 640 16.22 -18.88 5.42
CA VAL A 640 16.96 -18.40 4.26
C VAL A 640 18.12 -19.36 4.03
N THR A 641 17.95 -20.27 3.07
CA THR A 641 19.02 -21.16 2.61
C THR A 641 19.95 -20.36 1.69
N LEU A 642 21.21 -20.22 2.08
CA LEU A 642 22.27 -19.64 1.26
C LEU A 642 23.01 -20.83 0.61
N ARG A 643 22.53 -21.30 -0.55
CA ARG A 643 23.08 -22.49 -1.24
C ARG A 643 24.24 -22.15 -2.18
N ARG A 644 25.22 -23.06 -2.23
CA ARG A 644 26.39 -23.09 -3.13
C ARG A 644 25.97 -23.61 -4.51
N ALA A 645 26.39 -22.95 -5.58
CA ALA A 645 26.41 -23.56 -6.91
C ALA A 645 27.48 -24.67 -6.92
N THR A 646 27.06 -25.93 -7.08
CA THR A 646 27.99 -27.01 -7.45
C THR A 646 28.36 -26.82 -8.93
N ALA A 647 29.66 -26.97 -9.20
CA ALA A 647 30.23 -26.78 -10.53
C ALA A 647 29.75 -27.88 -11.49
N ALA A 648 29.30 -27.44 -12.67
CA ALA A 648 28.89 -28.16 -13.88
C ALA A 648 27.42 -28.65 -14.01
N PRO A 649 26.77 -28.50 -15.19
CA PRO A 649 27.07 -27.63 -16.34
C PRO A 649 26.08 -26.45 -16.46
N ARG A 650 26.63 -25.24 -16.57
CA ARG A 650 25.90 -23.99 -16.88
C ARG A 650 24.99 -24.09 -18.11
N ALA A 651 25.29 -24.99 -19.04
CA ALA A 651 24.52 -25.22 -20.27
C ALA A 651 23.13 -25.86 -20.05
N TRP A 652 22.96 -26.70 -19.01
CA TRP A 652 21.67 -27.33 -18.68
C TRP A 652 20.72 -26.37 -17.94
N MET A 653 21.25 -25.40 -17.20
CA MET A 653 20.45 -24.39 -16.50
C MET A 653 20.04 -23.22 -17.38
N THR A 654 20.86 -22.84 -18.37
CA THR A 654 20.46 -21.89 -19.42
C THR A 654 19.33 -22.46 -20.29
N ALA A 655 19.29 -23.77 -20.52
CA ALA A 655 18.21 -24.42 -21.29
C ALA A 655 16.86 -24.53 -20.53
N ARG A 656 16.87 -24.68 -19.19
CA ARG A 656 15.63 -24.79 -18.37
C ARG A 656 15.10 -23.46 -17.82
N PHE A 657 15.94 -22.43 -17.68
CA PHE A 657 15.55 -21.15 -17.08
C PHE A 657 15.76 -19.95 -18.01
N GLY A 658 16.56 -20.10 -19.06
CA GLY A 658 16.50 -19.21 -20.22
C GLY A 658 15.11 -19.26 -20.82
N LEU A 659 14.55 -20.45 -21.10
CA LEU A 659 13.25 -20.56 -21.76
C LEU A 659 12.06 -19.91 -21.02
N PRO A 660 11.91 -19.95 -19.69
CA PRO A 660 10.84 -19.26 -18.94
C PRO A 660 11.07 -17.77 -18.72
N LEU A 661 12.33 -17.32 -18.54
CA LEU A 661 12.69 -15.90 -18.40
C LEU A 661 12.65 -15.19 -19.76
N ILE A 662 13.16 -15.86 -20.80
CA ILE A 662 12.98 -15.52 -22.20
C ILE A 662 11.50 -15.71 -22.56
N ALA A 663 10.74 -16.69 -22.07
CA ALA A 663 9.29 -16.70 -22.25
C ALA A 663 8.61 -15.54 -21.53
N THR A 664 9.09 -15.05 -20.40
CA THR A 664 8.47 -13.89 -19.74
C THR A 664 8.86 -12.57 -20.41
N LEU A 665 10.07 -12.48 -20.99
CA LEU A 665 10.60 -11.27 -21.65
C LEU A 665 10.40 -11.26 -23.19
N VAL A 666 10.25 -12.41 -23.83
CA VAL A 666 10.09 -12.67 -25.29
C VAL A 666 8.71 -13.25 -25.60
N LEU A 667 8.00 -13.88 -24.64
CA LEU A 667 6.56 -14.10 -24.75
C LEU A 667 5.78 -13.10 -23.89
N GLY A 668 6.07 -12.83 -22.62
CA GLY A 668 5.23 -11.93 -21.81
C GLY A 668 5.13 -10.49 -22.33
N ILE A 669 6.24 -9.90 -22.80
CA ILE A 669 6.25 -8.54 -23.37
C ILE A 669 5.78 -8.55 -24.83
N PRO A 670 6.27 -9.40 -25.74
CA PRO A 670 5.76 -9.51 -27.11
C PRO A 670 4.42 -10.25 -27.27
N VAL A 671 3.88 -10.91 -26.25
CA VAL A 671 2.51 -11.42 -26.18
C VAL A 671 1.65 -10.37 -25.51
N ALA A 672 2.03 -9.64 -24.47
CA ALA A 672 1.21 -8.47 -24.06
C ALA A 672 1.15 -7.40 -25.16
N PHE A 673 2.30 -7.11 -25.78
CA PHE A 673 2.46 -6.17 -26.90
C PHE A 673 1.94 -6.76 -28.21
N GLY A 674 2.20 -8.03 -28.52
CA GLY A 674 1.76 -8.68 -29.75
C GLY A 674 0.35 -9.26 -29.70
N PHE A 675 -0.23 -9.54 -28.53
CA PHE A 675 -1.67 -9.77 -28.36
C PHE A 675 -2.40 -8.42 -28.43
N SER A 676 -1.83 -7.34 -27.87
CA SER A 676 -2.31 -5.98 -28.17
C SER A 676 -2.15 -5.62 -29.65
N LEU A 677 -1.10 -6.06 -30.35
CA LEU A 677 -0.88 -5.76 -31.78
C LEU A 677 -1.71 -6.66 -32.70
N LEU A 678 -1.85 -7.96 -32.40
CA LEU A 678 -2.60 -8.94 -33.19
C LEU A 678 -4.12 -8.80 -32.98
N VAL A 679 -4.58 -8.43 -31.78
CA VAL A 679 -6.00 -8.15 -31.54
C VAL A 679 -6.40 -6.81 -32.19
N ASN A 680 -5.50 -5.83 -32.23
CA ASN A 680 -5.69 -4.56 -32.95
C ASN A 680 -5.53 -4.65 -34.49
N LEU A 681 -5.29 -5.85 -35.06
CA LEU A 681 -5.30 -6.09 -36.51
C LEU A 681 -6.64 -6.64 -37.02
N THR A 682 -7.64 -6.83 -36.16
CA THR A 682 -8.98 -7.23 -36.61
C THR A 682 -9.77 -6.01 -37.11
N PRO A 683 -10.45 -6.09 -38.28
CA PRO A 683 -11.09 -4.93 -38.91
C PRO A 683 -12.19 -4.31 -38.04
N ALA A 684 -12.28 -2.97 -38.10
CA ALA A 684 -13.19 -2.08 -37.37
C ALA A 684 -14.72 -2.33 -37.50
N GLN A 685 -15.16 -3.41 -38.15
CA GLN A 685 -16.57 -3.66 -38.45
C GLN A 685 -17.41 -4.12 -37.25
N HIS A 686 -16.82 -4.51 -36.11
CA HIS A 686 -17.57 -4.96 -34.93
C HIS A 686 -17.79 -3.88 -33.84
N ASN A 687 -17.15 -2.71 -33.97
CA ASN A 687 -17.22 -1.63 -32.98
C ASN A 687 -18.58 -0.90 -32.95
N ALA A 688 -19.39 -1.05 -34.01
CA ALA A 688 -20.69 -0.39 -34.12
C ALA A 688 -21.78 -1.01 -33.23
N GLU A 689 -21.73 -2.32 -32.97
CA GLU A 689 -22.73 -3.00 -32.14
C GLU A 689 -22.47 -2.81 -30.64
N ILE A 690 -21.19 -2.70 -30.25
CA ILE A 690 -20.78 -2.34 -28.88
C ILE A 690 -21.10 -0.86 -28.61
N ALA A 691 -20.88 0.02 -29.58
CA ALA A 691 -21.25 1.43 -29.49
C ALA A 691 -22.77 1.65 -29.31
N ASN A 692 -23.63 0.73 -29.75
CA ASN A 692 -25.08 0.82 -29.55
C ASN A 692 -25.52 0.40 -28.14
N GLY A 693 -24.78 -0.48 -27.45
CA GLY A 693 -25.01 -0.81 -26.04
C GLY A 693 -24.32 0.14 -25.06
N ILE A 694 -23.20 0.75 -25.47
CA ILE A 694 -22.40 1.71 -24.68
C ILE A 694 -22.86 3.16 -24.90
N GLY A 695 -23.40 3.49 -26.07
CA GLY A 695 -23.75 4.85 -26.50
C GLY A 695 -24.87 5.51 -25.69
N GLN A 696 -25.74 4.74 -25.05
CA GLN A 696 -26.78 5.29 -24.18
C GLN A 696 -26.25 5.63 -22.77
N ALA A 697 -25.21 4.95 -22.29
CA ALA A 697 -24.59 5.23 -20.99
C ALA A 697 -23.53 6.35 -21.05
N THR A 698 -22.83 6.50 -22.18
CA THR A 698 -21.88 7.60 -22.40
C THR A 698 -22.59 8.93 -22.69
N ALA A 699 -23.79 8.92 -23.27
CA ALA A 699 -24.59 10.13 -23.47
C ALA A 699 -25.17 10.71 -22.17
N SER A 700 -25.44 9.88 -21.16
CA SER A 700 -25.90 10.33 -19.83
C SER A 700 -24.75 10.71 -18.89
N TRP A 701 -23.51 10.27 -19.17
CA TRP A 701 -22.31 10.62 -18.39
C TRP A 701 -21.83 12.06 -18.63
N THR A 702 -22.21 12.65 -19.76
CA THR A 702 -21.69 13.95 -20.20
C THR A 702 -22.50 15.15 -19.70
N ASN A 703 -23.61 14.94 -18.99
CA ASN A 703 -24.44 16.04 -18.50
C ASN A 703 -24.08 16.50 -17.08
N ASP A 704 -23.32 15.71 -16.29
CA ASP A 704 -22.92 16.09 -14.93
C ASP A 704 -21.39 16.23 -14.79
N ASN A 705 -20.91 17.44 -15.12
CA ASN A 705 -19.76 18.18 -14.56
C ASN A 705 -18.36 17.55 -14.42
N TRP A 706 -18.05 16.34 -14.89
CA TRP A 706 -16.65 15.84 -14.95
C TRP A 706 -16.13 15.52 -16.36
N ALA A 707 -17.02 15.45 -17.37
CA ALA A 707 -16.67 15.13 -18.76
C ALA A 707 -17.19 16.16 -19.78
N GLY A 708 -17.24 17.43 -19.41
CA GLY A 708 -17.45 18.51 -20.38
C GLY A 708 -16.19 18.72 -21.23
N ASN A 709 -15.99 17.91 -22.28
CA ASN A 709 -15.32 18.27 -23.56
C ASN A 709 -14.80 17.08 -24.41
N PHE A 710 -14.97 15.82 -24.02
CA PHE A 710 -14.46 14.70 -24.83
C PHE A 710 -15.57 13.93 -25.55
N SER A 711 -16.03 14.48 -26.67
CA SER A 711 -16.77 13.72 -27.69
C SER A 711 -15.80 13.23 -28.78
N GLY A 712 -15.77 11.92 -29.06
CA GLY A 712 -15.01 11.36 -30.19
C GLY A 712 -13.64 10.75 -29.83
N PRO A 713 -12.64 10.77 -30.75
CA PRO A 713 -11.39 9.99 -30.69
C PRO A 713 -10.59 10.08 -29.39
N THR A 714 -10.81 11.11 -28.59
CA THR A 714 -10.09 11.38 -27.34
C THR A 714 -10.46 10.41 -26.21
N GLN A 715 -11.71 9.94 -26.11
CA GLN A 715 -12.07 8.87 -25.16
C GLN A 715 -11.39 7.55 -25.53
N TRP A 716 -11.28 7.26 -26.82
CA TRP A 716 -10.56 6.10 -27.34
C TRP A 716 -9.07 6.19 -26.97
N ILE A 717 -8.43 7.35 -27.14
CA ILE A 717 -7.01 7.56 -26.78
C ILE A 717 -6.76 7.38 -25.27
N VAL A 718 -7.59 7.96 -24.40
CA VAL A 718 -7.43 7.85 -22.93
C VAL A 718 -7.62 6.40 -22.44
N ALA A 719 -8.59 5.69 -23.01
CA ALA A 719 -8.81 4.27 -22.75
C ALA A 719 -7.56 3.43 -23.07
N HIS A 720 -6.99 3.67 -24.24
CA HIS A 720 -5.83 2.94 -24.73
C HIS A 720 -4.59 3.26 -23.88
N LEU A 721 -4.32 4.53 -23.58
CA LEU A 721 -3.21 4.95 -22.72
C LEU A 721 -3.29 4.34 -21.31
N GLY A 722 -4.44 4.42 -20.63
CA GLY A 722 -4.62 3.83 -19.30
C GLY A 722 -4.45 2.30 -19.30
N SER A 723 -4.89 1.63 -20.37
CA SER A 723 -4.69 0.19 -20.52
C SER A 723 -3.20 -0.20 -20.66
N TYR A 724 -2.40 0.63 -21.37
CA TYR A 724 -0.96 0.44 -21.48
C TYR A 724 -0.25 0.67 -20.14
N GLU A 725 -0.67 1.65 -19.34
CA GLU A 725 -0.12 1.89 -18.01
C GLU A 725 -0.32 0.69 -17.07
N VAL A 726 -1.53 0.14 -17.02
CA VAL A 726 -1.83 -1.07 -16.23
C VAL A 726 -0.98 -2.25 -16.69
N ALA A 727 -0.85 -2.45 -18.01
CA ALA A 727 -0.02 -3.51 -18.58
C ALA A 727 1.47 -3.34 -18.21
N ILE A 728 1.99 -2.10 -18.26
CA ILE A 728 3.36 -1.77 -17.87
C ILE A 728 3.57 -2.01 -16.38
N LEU A 729 2.68 -1.53 -15.51
CA LEU A 729 2.77 -1.74 -14.06
C LEU A 729 2.75 -3.23 -13.72
N TYR A 730 1.90 -4.00 -14.37
CA TYR A 730 1.82 -5.45 -14.21
C TYR A 730 3.11 -6.14 -14.69
N ALA A 731 3.68 -5.72 -15.82
CA ALA A 731 4.96 -6.22 -16.32
C ALA A 731 6.12 -5.87 -15.37
N MET A 732 6.17 -4.63 -14.85
CA MET A 732 7.15 -4.19 -13.87
C MET A 732 7.05 -5.00 -12.57
N LEU A 733 5.82 -5.33 -12.13
CA LEU A 733 5.58 -6.19 -10.98
C LEU A 733 6.14 -7.61 -11.21
N GLY A 734 5.94 -8.17 -12.40
CA GLY A 734 6.53 -9.45 -12.80
C GLY A 734 8.07 -9.43 -12.80
N VAL A 735 8.67 -8.39 -13.40
CA VAL A 735 10.13 -8.20 -13.39
C VAL A 735 10.66 -8.04 -11.97
N TYR A 736 9.95 -7.28 -11.12
CA TYR A 736 10.28 -7.11 -9.71
C TYR A 736 10.25 -8.46 -8.97
N LEU A 737 9.22 -9.27 -9.17
CA LEU A 737 9.08 -10.58 -8.54
C LEU A 737 10.20 -11.53 -8.97
N VAL A 738 10.53 -11.57 -10.26
CA VAL A 738 11.69 -12.32 -10.78
C VAL A 738 12.99 -11.83 -10.13
N GLY A 739 13.21 -10.51 -10.15
CA GLY A 739 14.37 -9.88 -9.53
C GLY A 739 14.50 -10.18 -8.04
N ARG A 740 13.39 -10.31 -7.32
CA ARG A 740 13.38 -10.46 -5.86
C ARG A 740 13.40 -11.91 -5.39
N THR A 741 12.76 -12.83 -6.12
CA THR A 741 12.62 -14.23 -5.72
C THR A 741 13.65 -15.16 -6.39
N ILE A 742 14.08 -14.82 -7.61
CA ILE A 742 14.93 -15.69 -8.43
C ILE A 742 16.40 -15.23 -8.37
N VAL A 743 16.70 -13.94 -8.60
CA VAL A 743 18.10 -13.43 -8.66
C VAL A 743 18.93 -13.73 -7.41
N PRO A 744 18.41 -13.57 -6.16
CA PRO A 744 19.20 -13.86 -4.97
C PRO A 744 19.61 -15.34 -4.83
N ARG A 745 18.84 -16.27 -5.43
CA ARG A 745 19.17 -17.70 -5.42
C ARG A 745 20.40 -18.02 -6.27
N PHE A 746 20.76 -17.15 -7.20
CA PHE A 746 21.97 -17.29 -8.03
C PHE A 746 23.22 -16.63 -7.42
N LEU A 747 23.06 -15.76 -6.42
CA LEU A 747 24.14 -14.93 -5.86
C LEU A 747 24.54 -15.30 -4.42
N ALA A 748 23.86 -16.28 -3.80
CA ALA A 748 24.05 -16.62 -2.39
C ALA A 748 25.39 -17.36 -2.11
N ARG A 749 26.02 -17.03 -0.98
CA ARG A 749 27.21 -17.72 -0.43
C ARG A 749 26.80 -18.91 0.44
N ALA A 750 27.74 -19.70 0.96
CA ALA A 750 27.42 -20.87 1.80
C ALA A 750 26.90 -20.47 3.21
N GLY A 751 25.73 -20.98 3.62
CA GLY A 751 25.18 -20.87 4.99
C GLY A 751 23.65 -21.02 5.06
N ALA A 752 23.06 -21.02 6.25
CA ALA A 752 21.61 -20.85 6.41
C ALA A 752 21.30 -19.91 7.59
N ARG A 753 20.27 -19.08 7.45
CA ARG A 753 19.80 -18.18 8.51
C ARG A 753 18.32 -18.44 8.76
N ALA A 754 17.98 -18.81 9.99
CA ALA A 754 16.61 -18.94 10.44
C ALA A 754 16.21 -17.74 11.30
N ALA A 755 15.04 -17.17 11.06
CA ALA A 755 14.46 -16.09 11.87
C ALA A 755 13.10 -16.52 12.42
N TYR A 756 12.89 -16.31 13.71
CA TYR A 756 11.74 -16.80 14.47
C TYR A 756 10.85 -15.66 14.96
N ALA A 757 9.61 -16.00 15.33
CA ALA A 757 8.58 -15.03 15.70
C ALA A 757 8.93 -14.21 16.94
N ASP A 758 9.62 -14.79 17.91
CA ASP A 758 10.13 -14.10 19.10
C ASP A 758 11.22 -13.06 18.80
N GLY A 759 11.72 -13.00 17.55
CA GLY A 759 12.81 -12.14 17.11
C GLY A 759 14.18 -12.82 17.15
N THR A 760 14.25 -14.08 17.59
CA THR A 760 15.48 -14.86 17.61
C THR A 760 15.97 -15.14 16.20
N VAL A 761 17.29 -15.10 16.02
CA VAL A 761 17.95 -15.38 14.75
C VAL A 761 19.01 -16.45 14.98
N VAL A 762 18.94 -17.52 14.20
CA VAL A 762 19.90 -18.62 14.23
C VAL A 762 20.67 -18.63 12.92
N THR A 763 22.00 -18.64 13.00
CA THR A 763 22.88 -18.68 11.83
C THR A 763 23.69 -19.98 11.83
N LEU A 764 23.61 -20.71 10.72
CA LEU A 764 24.29 -21.98 10.49
C LEU A 764 25.39 -21.75 9.43
N THR A 765 26.65 -21.71 9.86
CA THR A 765 27.83 -21.56 9.01
C THR A 765 28.81 -22.71 9.24
N GLY A 766 28.47 -23.92 8.79
CA GLY A 766 29.38 -25.09 8.78
C GLY A 766 29.89 -25.60 10.14
N GLY A 767 29.73 -24.86 11.23
CA GLY A 767 30.08 -25.19 12.62
C GLY A 767 28.89 -25.02 13.57
N ALA A 768 29.16 -24.83 14.88
CA ALA A 768 28.11 -24.70 15.89
C ALA A 768 27.13 -23.54 15.58
N PRO A 769 25.81 -23.73 15.75
CA PRO A 769 24.81 -22.70 15.49
C PRO A 769 25.03 -21.45 16.34
N GLN A 770 25.02 -20.27 15.72
CA GLN A 770 25.02 -19.01 16.46
C GLN A 770 23.60 -18.51 16.66
N VAL A 771 23.18 -18.39 17.92
CA VAL A 771 21.84 -17.95 18.32
C VAL A 771 21.91 -16.52 18.87
N THR A 772 21.12 -15.61 18.31
CA THR A 772 20.97 -14.24 18.82
C THR A 772 19.52 -14.03 19.25
N MET A 773 19.30 -13.85 20.56
CA MET A 773 18.00 -13.57 21.15
C MET A 773 17.84 -12.06 21.47
N PRO A 774 16.64 -11.49 21.34
CA PRO A 774 16.37 -10.13 21.82
C PRO A 774 16.47 -10.06 23.36
N PRO A 775 16.81 -8.89 23.94
CA PRO A 775 16.95 -8.72 25.39
C PRO A 775 15.71 -9.19 26.15
N ALA A 776 15.90 -9.95 27.23
CA ALA A 776 14.84 -10.48 28.08
C ALA A 776 14.17 -9.38 28.90
N ALA A 777 13.34 -8.56 28.25
CA ALA A 777 12.42 -7.68 28.95
C ALA A 777 11.15 -8.47 29.25
N PHE A 778 11.09 -9.05 30.46
CA PHE A 778 9.98 -9.82 31.01
C PHE A 778 9.69 -11.15 30.31
N ASP A 779 10.00 -12.27 30.97
CA ASP A 779 9.38 -13.55 30.66
C ASP A 779 8.00 -13.57 31.34
N PRO A 780 6.88 -13.57 30.58
CA PRO A 780 5.58 -13.82 31.18
C PRO A 780 5.58 -15.23 31.81
N PRO A 781 4.89 -15.45 32.94
CA PRO A 781 4.92 -16.74 33.64
C PRO A 781 4.43 -17.94 32.80
N GLU A 782 3.72 -17.68 31.71
CA GLU A 782 3.06 -18.73 30.91
C GLU A 782 3.85 -19.18 29.66
N LEU A 783 4.64 -18.34 28.98
CA LEU A 783 5.38 -18.73 27.77
C LEU A 783 6.90 -18.73 28.01
N GLN A 784 7.50 -19.92 28.10
CA GLN A 784 8.95 -20.09 28.21
C GLN A 784 9.57 -20.33 26.82
N VAL A 785 10.67 -19.66 26.51
CA VAL A 785 11.40 -19.83 25.25
C VAL A 785 12.85 -20.20 25.53
N ARG A 786 13.34 -21.31 24.96
CA ARG A 786 14.70 -21.83 25.17
C ARG A 786 15.33 -22.18 23.83
N ALA A 787 16.61 -21.88 23.65
CA ALA A 787 17.36 -22.34 22.47
C ALA A 787 18.20 -23.57 22.80
N ALA A 788 18.00 -24.64 22.02
CA ALA A 788 18.78 -25.85 22.08
C ALA A 788 20.15 -25.68 21.37
N LYS A 789 21.12 -26.52 21.74
CA LYS A 789 22.46 -26.54 21.10
C LYS A 789 22.43 -26.82 19.59
N SER A 790 21.37 -27.45 19.10
CA SER A 790 21.11 -27.70 17.68
C SER A 790 20.69 -26.45 16.90
N GLY A 791 20.45 -25.32 17.59
CA GLY A 791 19.87 -24.11 17.03
C GLY A 791 18.34 -24.15 16.95
N ALA A 792 17.69 -25.21 17.43
CA ALA A 792 16.24 -25.25 17.54
C ALA A 792 15.74 -24.37 18.69
N LEU A 793 14.56 -23.77 18.54
CA LEU A 793 13.87 -23.03 19.60
C LEU A 793 12.72 -23.85 20.16
N GLU A 794 12.75 -24.05 21.46
CA GLU A 794 11.69 -24.68 22.23
C GLU A 794 10.83 -23.59 22.87
N TYR A 795 9.54 -23.63 22.58
CA TYR A 795 8.52 -22.80 23.19
C TYR A 795 7.67 -23.70 24.08
N ALA A 796 7.50 -23.36 25.35
CA ALA A 796 6.64 -24.09 26.28
C ALA A 796 5.55 -23.17 26.84
N THR A 797 4.30 -23.61 26.73
CA THR A 797 3.12 -23.00 27.37
C THR A 797 2.60 -23.95 28.46
N PRO A 798 1.64 -23.54 29.32
CA PRO A 798 1.03 -24.45 30.30
C PRO A 798 0.35 -25.66 29.62
N ASP A 799 -0.09 -25.47 28.37
CA ASP A 799 -0.73 -26.50 27.55
C ASP A 799 0.28 -27.43 26.83
N GLY A 800 1.59 -27.22 26.99
CA GLY A 800 2.68 -28.08 26.48
C GLY A 800 3.75 -27.36 25.64
N SER A 801 4.67 -28.11 25.00
CA SER A 801 5.81 -27.54 24.25
C SER A 801 5.76 -27.73 22.73
N ALA A 802 6.40 -26.82 22.00
CA ALA A 802 6.62 -26.86 20.56
C ALA A 802 8.06 -26.48 20.23
N THR A 803 8.69 -27.20 19.30
CA THR A 803 10.07 -26.98 18.90
C THR A 803 10.14 -26.57 17.44
N PHE A 804 10.87 -25.50 17.13
CA PHE A 804 11.12 -25.02 15.78
C PHE A 804 12.58 -25.20 15.42
N SER A 805 12.86 -26.07 14.45
CA SER A 805 14.22 -26.31 13.99
C SER A 805 14.66 -25.31 12.91
N PRO A 806 15.99 -25.10 12.75
CA PRO A 806 16.54 -24.15 11.77
C PRO A 806 16.22 -24.42 10.30
N ASP A 807 15.82 -25.65 9.97
CA ASP A 807 15.32 -26.06 8.65
C ASP A 807 13.82 -25.72 8.46
N GLY A 808 13.20 -25.06 9.44
CA GLY A 808 11.85 -24.52 9.38
C GLY A 808 10.76 -25.54 9.66
N VAL A 809 11.15 -26.67 10.26
CA VAL A 809 10.20 -27.68 10.74
C VAL A 809 9.75 -27.31 12.14
N MET A 810 8.45 -27.49 12.39
CA MET A 810 7.85 -27.35 13.71
C MET A 810 7.37 -28.72 14.18
N THR A 811 7.81 -29.10 15.38
CA THR A 811 7.29 -30.26 16.10
C THR A 811 6.51 -29.80 17.34
N VAL A 812 5.45 -30.52 17.70
CA VAL A 812 4.66 -30.27 18.92
C VAL A 812 4.50 -31.60 19.61
N ASP A 813 4.87 -31.67 20.89
CA ASP A 813 4.88 -32.91 21.67
C ASP A 813 5.62 -34.06 20.95
N GLY A 814 6.70 -33.73 20.21
CA GLY A 814 7.49 -34.71 19.45
C GLY A 814 6.96 -35.06 18.06
N GLU A 815 5.72 -34.69 17.71
CA GLU A 815 5.14 -34.94 16.39
C GLU A 815 5.39 -33.77 15.42
N ARG A 816 5.72 -34.07 14.16
CA ARG A 816 5.92 -33.06 13.11
C ARG A 816 4.58 -32.45 12.69
N ARG A 817 4.38 -31.15 12.93
CA ARG A 817 3.12 -30.44 12.66
C ARG A 817 3.17 -29.50 11.46
N SER A 818 4.31 -28.90 11.15
CA SER A 818 4.47 -28.06 9.94
C SER A 818 5.90 -28.07 9.39
N ASP A 819 6.03 -27.77 8.10
CA ASP A 819 7.31 -27.62 7.40
C ASP A 819 7.30 -26.39 6.46
N PRO A 820 8.43 -25.99 5.87
CA PRO A 820 8.49 -24.85 4.96
C PRO A 820 7.66 -25.02 3.67
N ARG A 821 7.37 -26.26 3.27
CA ARG A 821 6.57 -26.54 2.06
C ARG A 821 5.12 -26.19 2.32
N ALA A 822 4.61 -26.48 3.52
CA ALA A 822 3.26 -26.11 3.93
C ALA A 822 3.01 -24.59 3.76
N ALA A 823 3.94 -23.75 4.20
CA ALA A 823 3.81 -22.30 4.02
C ALA A 823 3.75 -21.90 2.53
N THR A 824 4.58 -22.52 1.68
CA THR A 824 4.55 -22.27 0.23
C THR A 824 3.24 -22.74 -0.40
N THR A 825 2.76 -23.93 -0.02
CA THR A 825 1.49 -24.49 -0.52
C THR A 825 0.32 -23.60 -0.15
N TRP A 826 0.19 -23.18 1.11
CA TRP A 826 -0.89 -22.31 1.54
C TRP A 826 -0.82 -20.92 0.92
N LEU A 827 0.39 -20.41 0.63
CA LEU A 827 0.54 -19.19 -0.16
C LEU A 827 -0.03 -19.38 -1.57
N ILE A 828 0.32 -20.45 -2.29
CA ILE A 828 -0.20 -20.71 -3.64
C ILE A 828 -1.73 -20.83 -3.62
N VAL A 829 -2.28 -21.55 -2.63
CA VAL A 829 -3.73 -21.69 -2.45
C VAL A 829 -4.39 -20.33 -2.20
N LEU A 830 -3.78 -19.48 -1.35
CA LEU A 830 -4.25 -18.12 -1.10
C LEU A 830 -4.22 -17.25 -2.36
N LEU A 831 -3.13 -17.31 -3.15
CA LEU A 831 -2.98 -16.56 -4.40
C LEU A 831 -4.07 -16.94 -5.41
N GLY A 832 -4.35 -18.24 -5.54
CA GLY A 832 -5.45 -18.74 -6.37
C GLY A 832 -6.81 -18.27 -5.86
N GLY A 833 -7.09 -18.49 -4.57
CA GLY A 833 -8.36 -18.12 -3.93
C GLY A 833 -8.70 -16.63 -4.08
N LEU A 834 -7.74 -15.75 -3.75
CA LEU A 834 -7.92 -14.31 -3.90
C LEU A 834 -8.09 -13.88 -5.36
N GLY A 835 -7.35 -14.50 -6.29
CA GLY A 835 -7.50 -14.20 -7.72
C GLY A 835 -8.88 -14.56 -8.25
N LEU A 836 -9.37 -15.78 -7.95
CA LEU A 836 -10.71 -16.20 -8.34
C LEU A 836 -11.80 -15.34 -7.68
N LEU A 837 -11.59 -14.96 -6.42
CA LEU A 837 -12.49 -14.08 -5.68
C LEU A 837 -12.62 -12.71 -6.34
N ALA A 838 -11.49 -12.08 -6.69
CA ALA A 838 -11.48 -10.81 -7.43
C ALA A 838 -12.17 -10.94 -8.79
N SER A 839 -11.96 -12.05 -9.49
CA SER A 839 -12.61 -12.36 -10.77
C SER A 839 -14.10 -12.70 -10.68
N SER A 840 -14.66 -12.81 -9.47
CA SER A 840 -16.07 -13.14 -9.25
C SER A 840 -16.93 -11.89 -9.09
N LYS A 841 -16.56 -11.00 -8.14
CA LYS A 841 -17.27 -9.76 -7.79
C LYS A 841 -16.35 -8.86 -6.97
N TRP A 842 -16.44 -7.55 -7.15
CA TRP A 842 -15.55 -6.60 -6.47
C TRP A 842 -15.70 -6.55 -4.95
N ASN A 843 -16.81 -7.02 -4.38
CA ASN A 843 -16.95 -7.20 -2.93
C ASN A 843 -15.86 -8.10 -2.35
N GLY A 844 -15.34 -9.03 -3.16
CA GLY A 844 -14.20 -9.87 -2.78
C GLY A 844 -12.89 -9.11 -2.53
N ILE A 845 -12.77 -7.85 -2.98
CA ILE A 845 -11.62 -6.99 -2.72
C ILE A 845 -11.49 -6.66 -1.21
N TYR A 846 -12.57 -6.74 -0.43
CA TYR A 846 -12.50 -6.52 1.02
C TYR A 846 -11.55 -7.51 1.72
N ASP A 847 -11.49 -8.76 1.25
CA ASP A 847 -10.57 -9.76 1.78
C ASP A 847 -9.10 -9.47 1.43
N PHE A 848 -8.83 -8.80 0.31
CA PHE A 848 -7.48 -8.31 0.01
C PHE A 848 -7.04 -7.29 1.06
N PHE A 849 -7.92 -6.37 1.46
CA PHE A 849 -7.61 -5.41 2.51
C PHE A 849 -7.36 -6.09 3.85
N VAL A 850 -8.12 -7.12 4.22
CA VAL A 850 -7.88 -7.91 5.45
C VAL A 850 -6.49 -8.57 5.40
N VAL A 851 -6.19 -9.30 4.33
CA VAL A 851 -4.92 -10.03 4.15
C VAL A 851 -3.73 -9.08 4.15
N VAL A 852 -3.77 -8.02 3.33
CA VAL A 852 -2.67 -7.04 3.21
C VAL A 852 -2.48 -6.27 4.50
N SER A 853 -3.56 -5.84 5.17
CA SER A 853 -3.47 -5.11 6.44
C SER A 853 -2.79 -5.95 7.52
N VAL A 854 -3.15 -7.23 7.66
CA VAL A 854 -2.49 -8.12 8.62
C VAL A 854 -1.02 -8.35 8.25
N ILE A 855 -0.67 -8.53 6.97
CA ILE A 855 0.73 -8.64 6.52
C ILE A 855 1.54 -7.39 6.89
N VAL A 856 0.99 -6.21 6.63
CA VAL A 856 1.62 -4.93 6.92
C VAL A 856 1.77 -4.73 8.43
N LEU A 857 0.73 -4.99 9.22
CA LEU A 857 0.77 -4.91 10.68
C LEU A 857 1.79 -5.88 11.29
N VAL A 858 1.89 -7.11 10.76
CA VAL A 858 2.95 -8.07 11.14
C VAL A 858 4.33 -7.52 10.77
N ALA A 859 4.49 -6.98 9.57
CA ALA A 859 5.74 -6.41 9.11
C ALA A 859 6.19 -5.20 9.94
N LEU A 860 5.29 -4.27 10.28
CA LEU A 860 5.59 -3.02 11.00
C LEU A 860 6.15 -3.29 12.41
N GLN A 861 5.85 -4.44 13.01
CA GLN A 861 6.41 -4.83 14.31
C GLN A 861 7.94 -4.94 14.31
N ARG A 862 8.59 -5.02 13.14
CA ARG A 862 10.06 -4.95 13.02
C ARG A 862 10.67 -3.66 13.57
N PHE A 863 9.86 -2.61 13.69
CA PHE A 863 10.27 -1.28 14.16
C PHE A 863 10.08 -1.12 15.68
N LEU A 864 9.43 -2.06 16.34
CA LEU A 864 9.24 -2.05 17.79
C LEU A 864 10.49 -2.63 18.49
N PRO A 865 10.95 -2.06 19.61
CA PRO A 865 12.12 -2.53 20.36
C PRO A 865 11.88 -3.86 21.11
N ALA A 866 10.75 -4.53 20.87
CA ALA A 866 10.21 -5.66 21.62
C ALA A 866 10.17 -6.96 20.79
N ARG A 867 9.92 -8.11 21.46
CA ARG A 867 9.51 -9.36 20.79
C ARG A 867 8.29 -9.08 19.89
N ALA A 868 8.14 -9.83 18.79
CA ALA A 868 6.97 -9.65 17.95
C ALA A 868 5.69 -10.09 18.68
N LEU A 869 4.62 -9.31 18.48
CA LEU A 869 3.34 -9.41 19.18
C LEU A 869 2.38 -10.34 18.42
N TYR A 870 2.19 -10.13 17.12
CA TYR A 870 1.14 -10.79 16.33
C TYR A 870 1.66 -11.82 15.30
N GLY A 871 2.95 -12.14 15.30
CA GLY A 871 3.56 -13.13 14.40
C GLY A 871 4.94 -12.71 13.93
N ASN A 872 5.60 -13.55 13.13
CA ASN A 872 6.98 -13.30 12.70
C ASN A 872 7.10 -12.11 11.72
N PRO A 873 7.68 -10.96 12.14
CA PRO A 873 7.80 -9.75 11.29
C PRO A 873 8.83 -9.94 10.17
N ARG A 874 9.60 -11.03 10.23
CA ARG A 874 10.59 -11.47 9.26
C ARG A 874 10.20 -12.77 8.58
N GLY A 875 9.01 -13.34 8.85
CA GLY A 875 8.54 -14.64 8.34
C GLY A 875 8.55 -14.71 6.82
N TRP A 876 8.13 -13.62 6.18
CA TRP A 876 8.18 -13.42 4.73
C TRP A 876 8.64 -12.00 4.40
N SER A 877 9.04 -11.78 3.14
CA SER A 877 9.24 -10.43 2.62
C SER A 877 7.86 -9.86 2.29
N PRO A 878 7.36 -8.83 3.00
CA PRO A 878 6.01 -8.30 2.75
C PRO A 878 5.89 -7.75 1.33
N ASP A 879 6.96 -7.15 0.82
CA ASP A 879 7.09 -6.67 -0.56
C ASP A 879 6.89 -7.80 -1.58
N VAL A 880 7.44 -9.00 -1.33
CA VAL A 880 7.24 -10.18 -2.19
C VAL A 880 5.85 -10.76 -2.04
N ALA A 881 5.34 -10.88 -0.81
CA ALA A 881 4.03 -11.47 -0.55
C ALA A 881 2.91 -10.64 -1.19
N ILE A 882 2.93 -9.32 -1.00
CA ILE A 882 1.96 -8.38 -1.59
C ILE A 882 2.10 -8.37 -3.11
N ALA A 883 3.33 -8.30 -3.65
CA ALA A 883 3.54 -8.34 -5.09
C ALA A 883 3.04 -9.65 -5.72
N LEU A 884 3.24 -10.80 -5.07
CA LEU A 884 2.70 -12.08 -5.54
C LEU A 884 1.18 -12.08 -5.53
N ILE A 885 0.54 -11.58 -4.46
CA ILE A 885 -0.92 -11.46 -4.36
C ILE A 885 -1.47 -10.62 -5.51
N LEU A 886 -0.94 -9.41 -5.71
CA LEU A 886 -1.40 -8.50 -6.77
C LEU A 886 -1.14 -9.06 -8.17
N PHE A 887 0.03 -9.64 -8.41
CA PHE A 887 0.38 -10.22 -9.69
C PHE A 887 -0.52 -11.42 -10.01
N SER A 888 -0.64 -12.39 -9.09
CA SER A 888 -1.48 -13.57 -9.32
C SER A 888 -2.96 -13.21 -9.46
N ALA A 889 -3.47 -12.28 -8.66
CA ALA A 889 -4.85 -11.82 -8.79
C ALA A 889 -5.09 -11.13 -10.13
N GLY A 890 -4.21 -10.21 -10.56
CA GLY A 890 -4.31 -9.56 -11.87
C GLY A 890 -4.22 -10.55 -13.04
N ALA A 891 -3.40 -11.61 -12.93
CA ALA A 891 -3.30 -12.68 -13.92
C ALA A 891 -4.64 -13.41 -14.06
N ILE A 892 -5.18 -13.90 -12.94
CA ILE A 892 -6.42 -14.69 -12.90
C ILE A 892 -7.61 -13.84 -13.32
N TYR A 893 -7.63 -12.55 -12.94
CA TYR A 893 -8.61 -11.57 -13.40
C TYR A 893 -8.61 -11.44 -14.90
N THR A 894 -7.46 -11.14 -15.50
CA THR A 894 -7.33 -11.00 -16.96
C THR A 894 -7.67 -12.31 -17.68
N LEU A 895 -7.24 -13.46 -17.17
CA LEU A 895 -7.55 -14.77 -17.75
C LEU A 895 -9.06 -15.08 -17.73
N SER A 896 -9.81 -14.57 -16.75
CA SER A 896 -11.26 -14.74 -16.73
C SER A 896 -11.98 -14.02 -17.90
N TYR A 897 -11.34 -13.04 -18.53
CA TYR A 897 -11.84 -12.38 -19.74
C TYR A 897 -11.41 -13.08 -21.03
N LEU A 898 -10.84 -14.30 -20.98
CA LEU A 898 -10.45 -15.03 -22.19
C LEU A 898 -11.61 -15.17 -23.21
N PRO A 899 -12.85 -15.53 -22.83
CA PRO A 899 -13.96 -15.56 -23.78
C PRO A 899 -14.28 -14.20 -24.39
N PHE A 900 -14.14 -13.12 -23.62
CA PHE A 900 -14.32 -11.75 -24.12
C PHE A 900 -13.25 -11.42 -25.19
N PHE A 901 -11.99 -11.79 -24.98
CA PHE A 901 -10.96 -11.61 -26.00
C PHE A 901 -11.17 -12.47 -27.25
N LEU A 902 -11.73 -13.68 -27.09
CA LEU A 902 -12.07 -14.55 -28.23
C LEU A 902 -13.19 -13.99 -29.12
N LEU A 903 -13.99 -13.04 -28.62
CA LEU A 903 -15.00 -12.31 -29.40
C LEU A 903 -14.43 -11.13 -30.20
N GLY A 904 -13.11 -10.95 -30.18
CA GLY A 904 -12.43 -9.87 -30.90
C GLY A 904 -12.20 -8.61 -30.07
N HIS A 905 -12.59 -8.60 -28.79
CA HIS A 905 -12.31 -7.48 -27.89
C HIS A 905 -10.84 -7.46 -27.45
N GLY A 906 -10.31 -6.27 -27.20
CA GLY A 906 -8.95 -6.05 -26.72
C GLY A 906 -8.85 -5.79 -25.22
N PHE A 907 -7.61 -5.70 -24.74
CA PHE A 907 -7.31 -5.27 -23.38
C PHE A 907 -7.85 -3.85 -23.04
N PRO A 908 -7.86 -2.87 -23.97
CA PRO A 908 -8.51 -1.57 -23.74
C PRO A 908 -10.01 -1.69 -23.44
N ASP A 909 -10.72 -2.60 -24.12
CA ASP A 909 -12.16 -2.82 -23.89
C ASP A 909 -12.41 -3.44 -22.51
N MET A 910 -11.58 -4.40 -22.10
CA MET A 910 -11.62 -4.96 -20.74
C MET A 910 -11.36 -3.86 -19.70
N TYR A 911 -10.41 -2.97 -19.93
CA TYR A 911 -10.13 -1.84 -19.04
C TYR A 911 -11.33 -0.88 -18.95
N GLN A 912 -11.99 -0.59 -20.08
CA GLN A 912 -13.19 0.23 -20.12
C GLN A 912 -14.38 -0.41 -19.39
N LEU A 913 -14.55 -1.73 -19.49
CA LEU A 913 -15.56 -2.45 -18.70
C LEU A 913 -15.38 -2.23 -17.19
N GLN A 914 -14.13 -2.04 -16.71
CA GLN A 914 -13.90 -1.74 -15.29
C GLN A 914 -14.48 -0.39 -14.89
N TRP A 915 -14.26 0.64 -15.72
CA TRP A 915 -14.85 1.96 -15.49
C TRP A 915 -16.37 1.93 -15.59
N GLN A 916 -16.92 1.16 -16.53
CA GLN A 916 -18.36 0.97 -16.66
C GLN A 916 -18.97 0.29 -15.42
N MET A 917 -18.34 -0.77 -14.89
CA MET A 917 -18.74 -1.41 -13.63
C MET A 917 -18.69 -0.43 -12.45
N LEU A 918 -17.62 0.36 -12.34
CA LEU A 918 -17.49 1.38 -11.29
C LEU A 918 -18.61 2.41 -11.39
N TRP A 919 -18.92 2.90 -12.59
CA TRP A 919 -20.01 3.83 -12.80
C TRP A 919 -21.37 3.24 -12.42
N TYR A 920 -21.68 2.03 -12.88
CA TYR A 920 -22.94 1.37 -12.55
C TYR A 920 -23.15 1.30 -11.04
N HIS A 921 -22.11 0.91 -10.28
CA HIS A 921 -22.18 0.80 -8.83
C HIS A 921 -22.10 2.12 -8.05
N SER A 922 -21.64 3.22 -8.67
CA SER A 922 -21.50 4.52 -8.00
C SER A 922 -22.59 5.53 -8.35
N HIS A 923 -23.08 5.50 -9.59
CA HIS A 923 -24.02 6.50 -10.12
C HIS A 923 -25.17 5.86 -10.90
N GLY A 924 -24.91 4.80 -11.69
CA GLY A 924 -25.89 4.24 -12.64
C GLY A 924 -27.18 3.70 -12.00
N VAL A 925 -27.13 3.26 -10.74
CA VAL A 925 -28.30 2.82 -9.96
C VAL A 925 -28.49 3.59 -8.65
N ALA A 926 -27.95 4.81 -8.54
CA ALA A 926 -28.02 5.59 -7.30
C ALA A 926 -29.46 5.98 -6.90
N ASN A 927 -30.34 6.18 -7.90
CA ASN A 927 -31.74 6.58 -7.69
C ASN A 927 -32.76 5.45 -7.91
N ALA A 928 -32.29 4.21 -8.12
CA ALA A 928 -33.19 3.08 -8.30
C ALA A 928 -33.80 2.65 -6.95
N THR A 929 -35.06 2.22 -6.97
CA THR A 929 -35.81 1.78 -5.79
C THR A 929 -36.33 0.36 -5.99
N HIS A 930 -36.37 -0.43 -4.92
CA HIS A 930 -36.93 -1.78 -4.95
C HIS A 930 -37.74 -2.08 -3.67
N PRO A 931 -38.90 -2.77 -3.74
CA PRO A 931 -39.73 -3.03 -2.55
C PRO A 931 -39.02 -3.80 -1.43
N TYR A 932 -38.04 -4.64 -1.80
CA TYR A 932 -37.20 -5.40 -0.87
C TYR A 932 -35.83 -4.75 -0.57
N GLU A 933 -35.64 -3.47 -0.91
CA GLU A 933 -34.43 -2.75 -0.52
C GLU A 933 -34.27 -2.75 1.00
N SER A 934 -33.05 -3.01 1.49
CA SER A 934 -32.71 -2.95 2.91
C SER A 934 -31.43 -2.17 3.18
N LYS A 935 -31.35 -1.58 4.37
CA LYS A 935 -30.17 -0.84 4.84
C LYS A 935 -29.20 -1.77 5.56
N TRP A 936 -27.91 -1.44 5.48
CA TRP A 936 -26.81 -2.23 6.04
C TRP A 936 -26.99 -2.68 7.50
N TRP A 937 -27.65 -1.86 8.34
CA TRP A 937 -27.87 -2.15 9.76
C TRP A 937 -29.04 -3.12 10.01
N GLN A 938 -29.92 -3.32 9.02
CA GLN A 938 -31.08 -4.22 9.10
C GLN A 938 -30.69 -5.69 8.90
N TRP A 939 -29.55 -5.94 8.26
CA TRP A 939 -29.13 -7.30 7.91
C TRP A 939 -28.82 -8.17 9.12
N PRO A 940 -28.02 -7.75 10.13
CA PRO A 940 -27.68 -8.62 11.27
C PRO A 940 -28.88 -9.06 12.12
N ILE A 941 -30.03 -8.39 11.99
CA ILE A 941 -31.28 -8.69 12.71
C ILE A 941 -32.35 -9.33 11.82
N MET A 942 -32.03 -9.64 10.55
CA MET A 942 -32.94 -10.26 9.56
C MET A 942 -34.24 -9.47 9.38
N GLN A 943 -34.17 -8.15 9.42
CA GLN A 943 -35.37 -7.31 9.43
C GLN A 943 -36.07 -7.25 8.07
N ALA A 944 -35.32 -7.36 6.98
CA ALA A 944 -35.84 -7.23 5.62
C ALA A 944 -35.17 -8.25 4.69
N PRO A 945 -35.52 -9.54 4.80
CA PRO A 945 -35.02 -10.57 3.91
C PRO A 945 -35.56 -10.38 2.50
N ILE A 946 -34.75 -10.77 1.52
CA ILE A 946 -35.10 -10.63 0.11
C ILE A 946 -35.86 -11.85 -0.40
N SER A 947 -37.00 -11.62 -1.06
CA SER A 947 -37.71 -12.66 -1.82
C SER A 947 -37.18 -12.70 -3.25
N TYR A 948 -36.62 -13.84 -3.65
CA TYR A 948 -36.18 -14.10 -5.02
C TYR A 948 -37.30 -14.60 -5.93
N TYR A 949 -38.34 -15.19 -5.35
CA TYR A 949 -39.49 -15.70 -6.08
C TYR A 949 -40.74 -15.61 -5.20
N TYR A 950 -41.83 -15.09 -5.73
CA TYR A 950 -43.14 -15.16 -5.09
C TYR A 950 -44.22 -15.40 -6.15
N LYS A 951 -45.09 -16.38 -5.94
CA LYS A 951 -46.24 -16.63 -6.81
C LYS A 951 -47.43 -17.12 -6.00
N ASP A 952 -48.53 -16.36 -6.10
CA ASP A 952 -49.84 -16.79 -5.60
C ASP A 952 -50.63 -17.41 -6.76
N PHE A 953 -50.91 -18.71 -6.65
CA PHE A 953 -51.67 -19.49 -7.64
C PHE A 953 -53.18 -19.38 -7.43
N ARG A 954 -53.64 -18.73 -6.36
CA ARG A 954 -55.08 -18.56 -6.07
C ARG A 954 -55.67 -17.46 -6.95
N THR A 955 -56.90 -17.68 -7.40
CA THR A 955 -57.65 -16.72 -8.24
C THR A 955 -59.11 -16.61 -7.80
N GLY A 956 -59.78 -15.50 -8.11
CA GLY A 956 -61.18 -15.28 -7.77
C GLY A 956 -61.46 -15.36 -6.27
N VAL A 957 -62.53 -16.05 -5.87
CA VAL A 957 -62.95 -16.20 -4.46
C VAL A 957 -61.89 -16.92 -3.61
N ALA A 958 -61.01 -17.72 -4.23
CA ALA A 958 -59.93 -18.42 -3.52
C ALA A 958 -58.88 -17.47 -2.92
N LEU A 959 -58.76 -16.23 -3.43
CA LEU A 959 -57.88 -15.20 -2.83
C LEU A 959 -58.32 -14.81 -1.41
N GLN A 960 -59.61 -14.93 -1.11
CA GLN A 960 -60.17 -14.60 0.21
C GLN A 960 -60.17 -15.80 1.18
N ASN A 961 -59.79 -17.00 0.72
CA ASN A 961 -59.73 -18.20 1.53
C ASN A 961 -58.27 -18.56 1.86
N GLY A 962 -57.85 -18.34 3.10
CA GLY A 962 -56.51 -18.66 3.58
C GLY A 962 -56.13 -20.15 3.51
N ALA A 963 -57.14 -21.03 3.58
CA ALA A 963 -56.95 -22.48 3.45
C ALA A 963 -56.80 -22.93 1.99
N ALA A 964 -57.11 -22.07 1.00
CA ALA A 964 -56.94 -22.40 -0.41
C ALA A 964 -55.45 -22.44 -0.79
N CYS A 965 -55.09 -23.42 -1.63
CA CYS A 965 -53.74 -23.59 -2.14
C CYS A 965 -53.65 -23.03 -3.59
N CYS A 966 -52.53 -22.45 -4.03
CA CYS A 966 -51.22 -22.42 -3.36
C CYS A 966 -50.50 -21.07 -3.48
N VAL A 967 -49.59 -20.79 -2.55
CA VAL A 967 -48.54 -19.77 -2.63
C VAL A 967 -47.18 -20.46 -2.60
N ALA A 968 -46.25 -20.01 -3.44
CA ALA A 968 -44.86 -20.46 -3.41
C ALA A 968 -43.93 -19.24 -3.31
N GLU A 969 -42.93 -19.34 -2.44
CA GLU A 969 -41.92 -18.30 -2.24
C GLU A 969 -40.53 -18.91 -2.11
N ILE A 970 -39.51 -18.21 -2.63
CA ILE A 970 -38.10 -18.44 -2.32
C ILE A 970 -37.60 -17.18 -1.62
N LEU A 971 -37.61 -17.23 -0.28
CA LEU A 971 -37.16 -16.17 0.60
C LEU A 971 -35.75 -16.49 1.08
N ALA A 972 -34.80 -15.57 0.92
CA ALA A 972 -33.43 -15.72 1.40
C ALA A 972 -33.33 -15.52 2.93
N LEU A 973 -34.09 -16.29 3.69
CA LEU A 973 -34.22 -16.16 5.14
C LEU A 973 -33.13 -16.97 5.87
N PRO A 974 -32.25 -16.33 6.66
CA PRO A 974 -31.29 -17.06 7.49
C PRO A 974 -31.97 -17.88 8.57
N ASN A 975 -31.31 -18.92 9.08
CA ASN A 975 -31.86 -19.66 10.22
C ASN A 975 -31.81 -18.75 11.46
N PRO A 976 -32.96 -18.38 12.07
CA PRO A 976 -32.97 -17.38 13.12
C PRO A 976 -32.11 -17.73 14.34
N LEU A 977 -31.99 -19.02 14.67
CA LEU A 977 -31.14 -19.47 15.78
C LEU A 977 -29.64 -19.33 15.48
N VAL A 978 -29.23 -19.57 14.24
CA VAL A 978 -27.84 -19.44 13.83
C VAL A 978 -27.49 -17.97 13.70
N PHE A 979 -28.31 -17.22 12.97
CA PHE A 979 -27.99 -15.88 12.55
C PHE A 979 -28.09 -14.86 13.69
N LEU A 980 -29.17 -14.87 14.49
CA LEU A 980 -29.32 -13.96 15.64
C LEU A 980 -28.36 -14.28 16.78
N LEU A 981 -27.95 -15.54 16.94
CA LEU A 981 -26.87 -15.88 17.88
C LEU A 981 -25.57 -15.16 17.50
N GLY A 982 -25.38 -14.83 16.23
CA GLY A 982 -24.30 -13.98 15.72
C GLY A 982 -24.17 -12.62 16.42
N LEU A 983 -25.30 -12.00 16.80
CA LEU A 983 -25.32 -10.73 17.52
C LEU A 983 -24.66 -10.81 18.90
N ILE A 984 -24.63 -12.01 19.49
CA ILE A 984 -24.00 -12.28 20.78
C ILE A 984 -22.62 -12.90 20.57
N SER A 985 -22.52 -13.88 19.67
CA SER A 985 -21.30 -14.66 19.48
C SER A 985 -20.19 -13.86 18.84
N VAL A 986 -20.45 -12.96 17.89
CA VAL A 986 -19.41 -12.14 17.25
C VAL A 986 -18.76 -11.17 18.26
N PRO A 987 -19.52 -10.35 19.02
CA PRO A 987 -18.94 -9.55 20.10
C PRO A 987 -18.27 -10.39 21.19
N TYR A 988 -18.84 -11.55 21.53
CA TYR A 988 -18.23 -12.46 22.50
C TYR A 988 -16.90 -13.02 22.01
N VAL A 989 -16.80 -13.40 20.73
CA VAL A 989 -15.56 -13.87 20.10
C VAL A 989 -14.56 -12.72 19.95
N ALA A 990 -15.00 -11.47 19.75
CA ALA A 990 -14.12 -10.31 19.85
C ALA A 990 -13.54 -10.13 21.26
N TYR A 991 -14.37 -10.33 22.28
CA TYR A 991 -13.93 -10.36 23.67
C TYR A 991 -12.96 -11.53 23.93
N LEU A 992 -13.24 -12.74 23.43
CA LEU A 992 -12.34 -13.89 23.54
C LEU A 992 -11.04 -13.68 22.77
N ALA A 993 -11.08 -13.08 21.58
CA ALA A 993 -9.90 -12.74 20.81
C ALA A 993 -8.96 -11.86 21.63
N TRP A 994 -9.49 -10.84 22.31
CA TRP A 994 -8.72 -10.04 23.27
C TRP A 994 -8.27 -10.91 24.44
N LYS A 995 -9.18 -11.55 25.17
CA LYS A 995 -8.92 -12.22 26.44
C LYS A 995 -7.95 -13.38 26.31
N GLU A 996 -8.20 -14.28 25.37
CA GLU A 996 -7.42 -15.50 25.09
C GLU A 996 -6.26 -15.25 24.13
N ARG A 997 -6.18 -14.04 23.54
CA ARG A 997 -5.08 -13.63 22.66
C ARG A 997 -4.99 -14.49 21.39
N HIS A 998 -6.12 -14.98 20.91
CA HIS A 998 -6.21 -15.94 19.80
C HIS A 998 -6.32 -15.21 18.45
N LYS A 999 -5.33 -15.40 17.57
CA LYS A 999 -5.24 -14.68 16.28
C LYS A 999 -6.36 -15.05 15.32
N GLY A 1000 -6.73 -16.34 15.30
CA GLY A 1000 -7.87 -16.83 14.52
C GLY A 1000 -9.18 -16.12 14.85
N TYR A 1001 -9.46 -15.86 16.13
CA TYR A 1001 -10.69 -15.17 16.56
C TYR A 1001 -10.66 -13.70 16.15
N ALA A 1002 -9.51 -13.04 16.30
CA ALA A 1002 -9.32 -11.67 15.82
C ALA A 1002 -9.51 -11.57 14.30
N LEU A 1003 -8.99 -12.53 13.53
CA LEU A 1003 -9.13 -12.58 12.08
C LEU A 1003 -10.61 -12.66 11.66
N LEU A 1004 -11.41 -13.50 12.32
CA LEU A 1004 -12.85 -13.61 12.01
C LEU A 1004 -13.59 -12.30 12.26
N VAL A 1005 -13.33 -11.64 13.38
CA VAL A 1005 -14.00 -10.38 13.74
C VAL A 1005 -13.60 -9.25 12.79
N VAL A 1006 -12.31 -9.15 12.44
CA VAL A 1006 -11.83 -8.16 11.47
C VAL A 1006 -12.43 -8.42 10.09
N ALA A 1007 -12.47 -9.67 9.63
CA ALA A 1007 -13.09 -10.03 8.36
C ALA A 1007 -14.59 -9.69 8.34
N TYR A 1008 -15.31 -10.02 9.43
CA TYR A 1008 -16.73 -9.72 9.57
C TYR A 1008 -17.02 -8.21 9.44
N LEU A 1009 -16.25 -7.38 10.16
CA LEU A 1009 -16.40 -5.94 10.10
C LEU A 1009 -16.03 -5.36 8.74
N MET A 1010 -14.96 -5.87 8.11
CA MET A 1010 -14.52 -5.40 6.79
C MET A 1010 -15.47 -5.80 5.66
N GLN A 1011 -16.21 -6.89 5.79
CA GLN A 1011 -17.23 -7.27 4.81
C GLN A 1011 -18.57 -6.57 5.04
N TRP A 1012 -18.80 -6.01 6.23
CA TRP A 1012 -20.06 -5.34 6.58
C TRP A 1012 -19.99 -3.80 6.52
N LEU A 1013 -19.02 -3.18 7.20
CA LEU A 1013 -19.00 -1.73 7.38
C LEU A 1013 -18.83 -0.90 6.10
N PRO A 1014 -18.16 -1.35 5.03
CA PRO A 1014 -18.10 -0.58 3.79
C PRO A 1014 -19.47 -0.24 3.20
N TRP A 1015 -20.49 -1.07 3.45
CA TRP A 1015 -21.86 -0.86 2.97
C TRP A 1015 -22.57 0.33 3.61
N THR A 1016 -22.05 0.87 4.72
CA THR A 1016 -22.61 2.06 5.40
C THR A 1016 -22.68 3.30 4.50
N ARG A 1017 -21.84 3.34 3.46
CA ARG A 1017 -21.66 4.49 2.56
C ARG A 1017 -21.87 4.13 1.09
N ALA A 1018 -22.51 3.01 0.80
CA ALA A 1018 -22.81 2.67 -0.59
C ALA A 1018 -23.83 3.68 -1.16
N PRO A 1019 -23.57 4.30 -2.32
CA PRO A 1019 -24.42 5.35 -2.89
C PRO A 1019 -25.65 4.80 -3.66
N ARG A 1020 -25.93 3.50 -3.55
CA ARG A 1020 -26.94 2.78 -4.33
C ARG A 1020 -27.86 1.95 -3.43
N LEU A 1021 -28.98 1.48 -3.98
CA LEU A 1021 -29.85 0.53 -3.29
C LEU A 1021 -29.08 -0.76 -2.89
N LEU A 1022 -29.46 -1.34 -1.76
CA LEU A 1022 -28.82 -2.53 -1.20
C LEU A 1022 -29.85 -3.56 -0.75
N PHE A 1023 -29.37 -4.78 -0.52
CA PHE A 1023 -30.15 -5.95 -0.15
C PHE A 1023 -29.40 -6.80 0.87
N GLU A 1024 -30.11 -7.65 1.61
CA GLU A 1024 -29.54 -8.50 2.65
C GLU A 1024 -28.45 -9.45 2.12
N TYR A 1025 -28.54 -9.94 0.87
CA TYR A 1025 -27.53 -10.81 0.28
C TYR A 1025 -26.12 -10.19 0.22
N HIS A 1026 -25.97 -8.87 0.33
CA HIS A 1026 -24.65 -8.23 0.46
C HIS A 1026 -23.94 -8.63 1.76
N PHE A 1027 -24.70 -9.03 2.77
CA PHE A 1027 -24.24 -9.52 4.06
C PHE A 1027 -24.04 -11.03 4.10
N PHE A 1028 -24.51 -11.78 3.08
CA PHE A 1028 -24.40 -13.23 3.00
C PHE A 1028 -22.99 -13.77 3.29
N PRO A 1029 -21.88 -13.18 2.78
CA PRO A 1029 -20.52 -13.64 3.10
C PRO A 1029 -20.19 -13.70 4.61
N ASN A 1030 -20.87 -12.90 5.44
CA ASN A 1030 -20.68 -12.93 6.89
C ASN A 1030 -21.30 -14.15 7.57
N LEU A 1031 -22.20 -14.88 6.91
CA LEU A 1031 -22.86 -16.05 7.48
C LEU A 1031 -21.85 -17.11 7.92
N ALA A 1032 -20.88 -17.46 7.06
CA ALA A 1032 -19.84 -18.42 7.40
C ALA A 1032 -19.01 -17.95 8.61
N LEU A 1033 -18.73 -16.65 8.71
CA LEU A 1033 -18.01 -16.06 9.85
C LEU A 1033 -18.84 -16.10 11.14
N ILE A 1034 -20.15 -15.84 11.05
CA ILE A 1034 -21.10 -15.97 12.16
C ILE A 1034 -21.14 -17.42 12.64
N VAL A 1035 -21.24 -18.39 11.74
CA VAL A 1035 -21.23 -19.84 12.06
C VAL A 1035 -19.95 -20.23 12.80
N LEU A 1036 -18.78 -19.76 12.33
CA LEU A 1036 -17.51 -20.00 13.02
C LEU A 1036 -17.49 -19.37 14.41
N CYS A 1037 -18.01 -18.14 14.56
CA CYS A 1037 -18.10 -17.47 15.86
C CYS A 1037 -19.08 -18.18 16.82
N ASN A 1038 -20.21 -18.66 16.31
CA ASN A 1038 -21.18 -19.46 17.06
C ASN A 1038 -20.54 -20.74 17.59
N ALA A 1039 -19.80 -21.47 16.75
CA ALA A 1039 -19.13 -22.71 17.17
C ALA A 1039 -18.12 -22.47 18.31
N ILE A 1040 -17.36 -21.37 18.22
CA ILE A 1040 -16.42 -20.95 19.27
C ILE A 1040 -17.16 -20.58 20.55
N ALA A 1041 -18.19 -19.73 20.46
CA ALA A 1041 -18.97 -19.28 21.61
C ALA A 1041 -19.65 -20.47 22.33
N ILE A 1042 -20.30 -21.36 21.56
CA ILE A 1042 -20.96 -22.56 22.08
C ILE A 1042 -19.93 -23.49 22.73
N GLN A 1043 -18.76 -23.70 22.13
CA GLN A 1043 -17.69 -24.49 22.75
C GLN A 1043 -17.29 -23.92 24.12
N HIS A 1044 -17.14 -22.60 24.20
CA HIS A 1044 -16.68 -21.94 25.41
C HIS A 1044 -17.75 -21.99 26.53
N VAL A 1045 -19.04 -21.91 26.19
CA VAL A 1045 -20.15 -22.14 27.12
C VAL A 1045 -20.26 -23.61 27.53
N TYR A 1046 -20.16 -24.53 26.56
CA TYR A 1046 -20.25 -25.98 26.77
C TYR A 1046 -19.27 -26.50 27.83
N ARG A 1047 -18.05 -25.95 27.88
CA ARG A 1047 -17.04 -26.31 28.89
C ARG A 1047 -17.48 -25.98 30.32
N ARG A 1048 -18.39 -25.01 30.52
CA ARG A 1048 -18.94 -24.61 31.83
C ARG A 1048 -20.17 -25.41 32.27
N ILE A 1049 -20.78 -26.18 31.36
CA ILE A 1049 -21.95 -27.02 31.66
C ILE A 1049 -21.50 -28.34 32.31
N LYS A 1050 -22.30 -28.87 33.24
CA LYS A 1050 -22.10 -30.19 33.85
C LYS A 1050 -22.01 -31.28 32.79
N GLU A 1051 -21.08 -32.21 32.96
CA GLU A 1051 -20.77 -33.21 31.94
C GLU A 1051 -21.97 -34.11 31.58
N SER A 1052 -22.81 -34.45 32.55
CA SER A 1052 -24.06 -35.21 32.36
C SER A 1052 -25.04 -34.54 31.39
N ASP A 1053 -25.02 -33.20 31.34
CA ASP A 1053 -26.05 -32.40 30.67
C ASP A 1053 -25.58 -31.87 29.32
N ARG A 1054 -24.25 -31.78 29.13
CA ARG A 1054 -23.58 -31.30 27.92
C ARG A 1054 -24.17 -31.82 26.61
N ARG A 1055 -24.39 -33.15 26.51
CA ARG A 1055 -24.93 -33.79 25.31
C ARG A 1055 -26.36 -33.35 24.98
N TRP A 1056 -27.16 -33.07 26.01
CA TRP A 1056 -28.56 -32.67 25.85
C TRP A 1056 -28.67 -31.22 25.36
N TYR A 1057 -27.84 -30.31 25.87
CA TYR A 1057 -27.81 -28.93 25.38
C TYR A 1057 -27.28 -28.83 23.95
N LEU A 1058 -26.16 -29.50 23.66
CA LEU A 1058 -25.58 -29.47 22.32
C LEU A 1058 -26.47 -30.18 21.29
N GLY A 1059 -26.99 -31.36 21.64
CA GLY A 1059 -27.93 -32.10 20.82
C GLY A 1059 -29.25 -31.35 20.63
N GLY A 1060 -29.78 -30.75 21.70
CA GLY A 1060 -30.99 -29.93 21.66
C GLY A 1060 -30.86 -28.71 20.76
N TYR A 1061 -29.74 -27.97 20.85
CA TYR A 1061 -29.46 -26.86 19.92
C TYR A 1061 -29.35 -27.34 18.48
N ALA A 1062 -28.61 -28.42 18.21
CA ALA A 1062 -28.48 -28.97 16.86
C ALA A 1062 -29.84 -29.41 16.29
N VAL A 1063 -30.67 -30.08 17.09
CA VAL A 1063 -32.03 -30.48 16.72
C VAL A 1063 -32.90 -29.25 16.46
N ALA A 1064 -32.82 -28.21 17.29
CA ALA A 1064 -33.59 -26.98 17.10
C ALA A 1064 -33.24 -26.27 15.78
N VAL A 1065 -31.95 -26.20 15.42
CA VAL A 1065 -31.49 -25.67 14.13
C VAL A 1065 -32.11 -26.45 12.97
N VAL A 1066 -32.07 -27.79 13.01
CA VAL A 1066 -32.65 -28.65 11.97
C VAL A 1066 -34.17 -28.52 11.91
N LEU A 1067 -34.86 -28.47 13.05
CA LEU A 1067 -36.31 -28.32 13.11
C LEU A 1067 -36.77 -26.97 12.57
N LEU A 1068 -36.05 -25.88 12.87
CA LEU A 1068 -36.35 -24.57 12.28
C LEU A 1068 -36.11 -24.55 10.78
N PHE A 1069 -35.02 -25.14 10.31
CA PHE A 1069 -34.80 -25.31 8.87
C PHE A 1069 -35.96 -26.08 8.23
N ALA A 1070 -36.38 -27.20 8.81
CA ALA A 1070 -37.51 -27.98 8.32
C ALA A 1070 -38.83 -27.18 8.34
N TYR A 1071 -39.04 -26.34 9.36
CA TYR A 1071 -40.21 -25.47 9.46
C TYR A 1071 -40.25 -24.44 8.32
N PHE A 1072 -39.12 -23.77 8.06
CA PHE A 1072 -39.00 -22.76 7.00
C PHE A 1072 -38.77 -23.34 5.60
N TYR A 1073 -38.38 -24.61 5.48
CA TYR A 1073 -38.05 -25.26 4.21
C TYR A 1073 -39.03 -24.96 3.07
N PRO A 1074 -40.38 -24.95 3.26
CA PRO A 1074 -41.29 -24.65 2.17
C PRO A 1074 -41.07 -23.28 1.51
N ILE A 1075 -40.79 -22.24 2.29
CA ILE A 1075 -40.55 -20.87 1.80
C ILE A 1075 -39.09 -20.62 1.40
N LEU A 1076 -38.16 -21.52 1.77
CA LEU A 1076 -36.77 -21.49 1.31
C LEU A 1076 -36.64 -22.21 -0.05
N ALA A 1077 -37.44 -23.26 -0.25
CA ALA A 1077 -37.34 -24.15 -1.40
C ALA A 1077 -38.36 -23.89 -2.51
N GLY A 1078 -39.29 -22.94 -2.32
CA GLY A 1078 -40.36 -22.69 -3.28
C GLY A 1078 -41.45 -23.76 -3.30
N VAL A 1079 -41.63 -24.52 -2.21
CA VAL A 1079 -42.67 -25.58 -2.15
C VAL A 1079 -44.04 -24.91 -2.04
N PRO A 1080 -44.98 -25.17 -2.98
CA PRO A 1080 -46.32 -24.60 -2.90
C PRO A 1080 -47.05 -25.08 -1.64
N VAL A 1081 -47.53 -24.14 -0.82
CA VAL A 1081 -48.34 -24.38 0.40
C VAL A 1081 -49.57 -23.49 0.37
N ASN A 1082 -50.58 -23.74 1.22
CA ASN A 1082 -51.71 -22.81 1.34
C ASN A 1082 -51.26 -21.48 1.99
N TYR A 1083 -52.06 -20.43 1.82
CA TYR A 1083 -51.70 -19.08 2.28
C TYR A 1083 -51.53 -19.00 3.80
N ASP A 1084 -52.40 -19.65 4.58
CA ASP A 1084 -52.29 -19.65 6.05
C ASP A 1084 -50.97 -20.27 6.52
N LEU A 1085 -50.53 -21.35 5.87
CA LEU A 1085 -49.24 -21.97 6.17
C LEU A 1085 -48.08 -21.06 5.75
N TRP A 1086 -48.15 -20.42 4.58
CA TRP A 1086 -47.15 -19.44 4.15
C TRP A 1086 -47.05 -18.28 5.15
N PHE A 1087 -48.17 -17.61 5.45
CA PHE A 1087 -48.25 -16.47 6.37
C PHE A 1087 -47.83 -16.84 7.80
N SER A 1088 -48.09 -18.08 8.24
CA SER A 1088 -47.65 -18.55 9.57
C SER A 1088 -46.14 -18.46 9.80
N ARG A 1089 -45.35 -18.46 8.71
CA ARG A 1089 -43.89 -18.37 8.68
C ARG A 1089 -43.37 -16.94 8.56
N MET A 1090 -44.23 -15.97 8.28
CA MET A 1090 -43.88 -14.53 8.28
C MET A 1090 -43.92 -14.01 9.72
N TRP A 1091 -42.93 -14.39 10.53
CA TRP A 1091 -42.98 -14.19 11.99
C TRP A 1091 -43.17 -12.73 12.41
N PRO A 1092 -42.39 -11.75 11.92
CA PRO A 1092 -42.56 -10.36 12.35
C PRO A 1092 -43.95 -9.80 12.02
N ASP A 1093 -44.46 -10.11 10.82
CA ASP A 1093 -45.80 -9.70 10.37
C ASP A 1093 -46.90 -10.33 11.23
N ARG A 1094 -46.77 -11.62 11.54
CA ARG A 1094 -47.71 -12.35 12.40
C ARG A 1094 -47.68 -11.87 13.85
N LEU A 1095 -46.51 -11.46 14.33
CA LEU A 1095 -46.31 -10.91 15.66
C LEU A 1095 -46.61 -9.40 15.72
N HIS A 1096 -47.01 -8.78 14.60
CA HIS A 1096 -47.28 -7.35 14.46
C HIS A 1096 -46.12 -6.46 14.97
N ILE A 1097 -44.89 -6.87 14.72
CA ILE A 1097 -43.70 -6.12 15.13
C ILE A 1097 -43.57 -4.90 14.18
N PRO A 1098 -43.64 -3.65 14.70
CA PRO A 1098 -43.59 -2.46 13.84
C PRO A 1098 -42.28 -2.36 13.07
N HIS A 1099 -42.37 -1.90 11.81
CA HIS A 1099 -41.23 -1.61 10.93
C HIS A 1099 -40.35 -2.83 10.56
N THR A 1100 -40.82 -4.06 10.80
CA THR A 1100 -40.17 -5.31 10.41
C THR A 1100 -41.20 -6.16 9.65
N SER A 1101 -41.17 -6.11 8.32
CA SER A 1101 -42.08 -6.86 7.43
C SER A 1101 -41.24 -7.81 6.59
N TRP A 1102 -41.55 -9.10 6.63
CA TRP A 1102 -41.02 -10.10 5.69
C TRP A 1102 -41.90 -10.22 4.45
N ILE A 1103 -43.10 -9.64 4.50
CA ILE A 1103 -43.98 -9.50 3.34
C ILE A 1103 -43.56 -8.27 2.54
N VAL A 1104 -43.77 -8.30 1.22
CA VAL A 1104 -43.68 -7.12 0.35
C VAL A 1104 -44.35 -5.94 1.05
N PRO A 1105 -43.63 -4.84 1.36
CA PRO A 1105 -44.27 -3.65 1.92
C PRO A 1105 -45.38 -3.20 0.96
N PRO A 1106 -46.61 -2.95 1.43
CA PRO A 1106 -47.62 -2.36 0.57
C PRO A 1106 -47.13 -0.98 0.14
N HIS A 1107 -46.88 -0.81 -1.16
CA HIS A 1107 -46.69 0.51 -1.75
C HIS A 1107 -48.04 1.21 -1.90
#